data_AF-A0A1L9VFF3-F1
#
_entry.id   AF-A0A1L9VFF3-F1
#
_cell.length_a   1.000
_cell.length_b   1.000
_cell.length_c   1.000
_cell.angle_alpha   90.00
_cell.angle_beta   90.00
_cell.angle_gamma   90.00
#
_symmetry.space_group_name_H-M   'P 1'
#
loop_
_entity.id
_entity.type
_entity.pdbx_description
1 polymer ?
#
loop_
_entity_poly.entity_id
_entity_poly.type
_entity_poly.pdbx_seq_one_letter_code
_entity_poly.pdbx_strand_id
1 'polypeptide(L)'
;MAWFPLNLRCSAPIIMVSTLLAALGSAIGHHLFYDNLDGEPVLDSDPLSSIASFYSISDQQFNVSIGTLFALLVKSLLGIAVSTVFDQFAWKAIKGRMRSIGLIDDLFSTLKNGFMVLDYVLWRHYPFSMLLACIAWLLPVATVITPATLSVHMASFSNTTLMRVPRVDFRQFKFATLMDYANSPQFMYETSKPEVQRILVNTAVQGNIMPIKPPSINSSWTLEFYGPALKCEHVDDDTHRAITQNVQSAILNISTFGVDDRKDLARVAYTFGYLAWPADTSSTNKTLPFEKHNVDSTYSLRINKGNPAGAPETDERPTDPISMFIATFPHMAEQGDRTENELNGTTLDAVILNCKLYNASYEANFTYVNGQQDVRIPHIQFSNEAIPIGMSQTMNIENPSTKDLDQMERYSYMSIIDELGDFLSGEIHQKTTRQLDSLKANGNEINWGANETVIELDNTNVMLTPLARTKELNFLYAAMSSNNQWNNSKNGLPASQPASTALSLSDALEKMFQNITVSMMSSNRFQPNYTTSPMPDVNVTMTAYHNVYSYSQRILWTAYGIALGVSMISVALGVIIYFFNHGSYSTKFSTILRTTRIANISTVFNAEDVKGLDPLPDHINDADISFKDGRDQGQSPGKAVFNVEELEMPLTPQTPESARLLKSPELYEEVGLGLNQRLGPSGWFNVGARRDIRYHEVNQ
;
A
#
# COMPACT_ATOMS: atom_id res chain seq x y z
N MET A 1 40.54 22.92 11.18
CA MET A 1 39.88 24.08 10.55
C MET A 1 40.56 25.36 11.02
N ALA A 2 41.49 25.88 10.23
CA ALA A 2 42.17 27.15 10.50
C ALA A 2 41.77 28.17 9.41
N TRP A 3 40.55 28.69 9.50
CA TRP A 3 40.07 29.81 8.67
C TRP A 3 39.17 30.71 9.51
N PHE A 4 39.77 31.60 10.29
CA PHE A 4 39.17 32.85 10.76
C PHE A 4 40.31 33.87 10.96
N PRO A 5 40.53 34.82 10.04
CA PRO A 5 41.57 35.82 10.17
C PRO A 5 40.99 37.04 10.90
N LEU A 6 40.80 36.94 12.22
CA LEU A 6 40.49 38.11 13.04
C LEU A 6 41.42 38.08 14.25
N ASN A 7 42.55 38.75 14.11
CA ASN A 7 43.48 39.08 15.18
C ASN A 7 42.88 40.21 16.05
N LEU A 8 41.62 40.04 16.49
CA LEU A 8 41.02 40.91 17.49
C LEU A 8 41.50 40.43 18.86
N ARG A 9 42.00 41.36 19.67
CA ARG A 9 42.02 41.22 21.12
C ARG A 9 40.56 41.20 21.62
N CYS A 10 39.83 40.13 21.35
CA CYS A 10 38.44 39.97 21.77
C CYS A 10 38.40 39.80 23.29
N SER A 11 37.79 40.77 23.97
CA SER A 11 37.46 40.64 25.39
C SER A 11 36.45 39.50 25.57
N ALA A 12 36.51 38.76 26.69
CA ALA A 12 35.56 37.70 27.04
C ALA A 12 34.09 37.97 26.67
N PRO A 13 33.47 39.15 26.95
CA PRO A 13 32.09 39.44 26.55
C PRO A 13 31.83 39.37 25.05
N ILE A 14 32.79 39.75 24.20
CA ILE A 14 32.64 39.66 22.74
C ILE A 14 32.56 38.19 22.33
N ILE A 15 33.41 37.33 22.91
CA ILE A 15 33.40 35.89 22.61
C ILE A 15 32.08 35.26 23.08
N MET A 16 31.65 35.55 24.31
CA MET A 16 30.39 35.03 24.87
C MET A 16 29.18 35.40 24.00
N VAL A 17 29.04 36.67 23.63
CA VAL A 17 27.87 37.16 22.88
C VAL A 17 27.91 36.70 21.42
N SER A 18 29.07 36.78 20.77
CA SER A 18 29.18 36.38 19.35
C SER A 18 28.94 34.88 19.14
N THR A 19 29.47 34.03 20.03
CA THR A 19 29.25 32.58 19.95
C THR A 19 27.81 32.20 20.28
N LEU A 20 27.16 32.88 21.23
CA LEU A 20 25.74 32.69 21.52
C LEU A 20 24.84 33.07 20.32
N LEU A 21 25.11 34.21 19.67
CA LEU A 21 24.37 34.63 18.48
C LEU A 21 24.62 33.69 17.29
N ALA A 22 25.86 33.22 17.10
CA ALA A 22 26.18 32.23 16.07
C ALA A 22 25.49 30.88 16.34
N ALA A 23 25.37 30.46 17.60
CA ALA A 23 24.63 29.25 17.98
C ALA A 23 23.14 29.38 17.67
N LEU A 24 22.54 30.54 17.98
CA LEU A 24 21.15 30.83 17.62
C LEU A 24 20.95 30.81 16.10
N GLY A 25 21.83 31.46 15.33
CA GLY A 25 21.78 31.45 13.87
C GLY A 25 21.90 30.04 13.28
N SER A 26 22.76 29.19 13.85
CA SER A 26 22.92 27.80 13.44
C SER A 26 21.67 26.95 13.76
N ALA A 27 21.02 27.19 14.91
CA ALA A 27 19.76 26.53 15.27
C ALA A 27 18.61 26.93 14.33
N ILE A 28 18.52 28.22 13.96
CA ILE A 28 17.57 28.70 12.95
C ILE A 28 17.87 28.06 11.59
N GLY A 29 19.14 27.99 11.18
CA GLY A 29 19.56 27.33 9.95
C GLY A 29 19.15 25.85 9.90
N HIS A 30 19.31 25.13 11.01
CA HIS A 30 18.85 23.74 11.14
C HIS A 30 17.33 23.64 10.96
N HIS A 31 16.58 24.51 11.63
CA HIS A 31 15.13 24.55 11.50
C HIS A 31 14.69 24.79 10.06
N LEU A 32 15.22 25.84 9.41
CA LEU A 32 14.84 26.19 8.04
C LEU A 32 15.20 25.09 7.05
N PHE A 33 16.32 24.40 7.27
CA PHE A 33 16.72 23.27 6.44
C PHE A 33 15.73 22.10 6.55
N TYR A 34 15.35 21.71 7.77
CA TYR A 34 14.38 20.63 7.98
C TYR A 34 12.95 21.01 7.60
N ASP A 35 12.57 22.28 7.75
CA ASP A 35 11.28 22.80 7.32
C ASP A 35 11.13 22.72 5.80
N ASN A 36 12.19 23.02 5.05
CA ASN A 36 12.22 22.88 3.59
C ASN A 36 12.19 21.42 3.10
N LEU A 37 12.42 20.45 3.99
CA LEU A 37 12.34 19.03 3.66
C LEU A 37 10.98 18.43 4.04
N ASP A 38 10.20 19.09 4.91
CA ASP A 38 8.93 18.55 5.42
C ASP A 38 7.91 18.40 4.28
N GLY A 39 7.34 17.21 4.14
CA GLY A 39 6.35 16.92 3.09
C GLY A 39 6.93 16.58 1.71
N GLU A 40 8.24 16.71 1.50
CA GLU A 40 8.89 16.33 0.24
C GLU A 40 9.11 14.80 0.15
N PRO A 41 8.93 14.19 -1.04
CA PRO A 41 9.16 12.77 -1.23
C PRO A 41 10.64 12.44 -1.13
N VAL A 42 10.96 11.30 -0.51
CA VAL A 42 12.29 10.70 -0.51
C VAL A 42 12.49 10.08 -1.89
N LEU A 43 13.19 10.78 -2.77
CA LEU A 43 13.56 10.29 -4.09
C LEU A 43 14.64 9.20 -3.94
N ASP A 44 14.23 7.93 -3.93
CA ASP A 44 15.15 6.78 -3.94
C ASP A 44 15.77 6.50 -5.34
N SER A 45 15.72 7.46 -6.27
CA SER A 45 16.21 7.30 -7.64
C SER A 45 17.13 8.44 -8.07
N ASP A 46 18.40 8.08 -8.24
CA ASP A 46 19.53 8.81 -8.81
C ASP A 46 20.03 10.06 -8.05
N PRO A 47 21.32 10.11 -7.66
CA PRO A 47 21.90 11.17 -6.86
C PRO A 47 22.07 12.43 -7.72
N LEU A 48 21.00 13.20 -7.89
CA LEU A 48 21.05 14.52 -8.52
C LEU A 48 21.42 15.62 -7.50
N SER A 49 22.43 15.33 -6.68
CA SER A 49 23.26 16.37 -6.08
C SER A 49 24.72 16.00 -6.35
N SER A 50 25.45 16.92 -6.99
CA SER A 50 26.80 16.72 -7.55
C SER A 50 27.88 16.31 -6.54
N ILE A 51 27.54 16.22 -5.25
CA ILE A 51 28.45 15.87 -4.14
C ILE A 51 28.11 14.49 -3.57
N ALA A 52 26.83 14.10 -3.53
CA ALA A 52 26.39 12.79 -3.01
C ALA A 52 26.70 11.64 -3.98
N SER A 53 26.73 11.91 -5.29
CA SER A 53 27.05 10.94 -6.34
C SER A 53 28.46 10.36 -6.23
N PHE A 54 29.40 11.07 -5.60
CA PHE A 54 30.78 10.59 -5.40
C PHE A 54 30.92 9.51 -4.31
N TYR A 55 29.96 9.40 -3.39
CA TYR A 55 30.07 8.56 -2.20
C TYR A 55 28.95 7.52 -2.04
N SER A 56 28.05 7.36 -3.01
CA SER A 56 26.93 6.39 -2.97
C SER A 56 26.09 6.49 -1.69
N ILE A 57 25.83 7.71 -1.22
CA ILE A 57 25.05 7.97 -0.01
C ILE A 57 23.59 8.20 -0.42
N SER A 58 22.63 7.56 0.27
CA SER A 58 21.19 7.83 0.08
C SER A 58 20.88 9.28 0.47
N ASP A 59 19.97 9.94 -0.26
CA ASP A 59 19.52 11.31 0.03
C ASP A 59 19.06 11.49 1.48
N GLN A 60 18.47 10.44 2.07
CA GLN A 60 18.10 10.41 3.48
C GLN A 60 19.30 10.54 4.40
N GLN A 61 20.35 9.73 4.18
CA GLN A 61 21.56 9.75 5.01
C GLN A 61 22.30 11.08 4.88
N PHE A 62 22.27 11.69 3.69
CA PHE A 62 22.86 13.00 3.45
C PHE A 62 22.14 14.10 4.25
N ASN A 63 20.81 14.14 4.20
CA ASN A 63 20.01 15.14 4.90
C ASN A 63 20.13 15.03 6.43
N VAL A 64 20.15 13.81 6.99
CA VAL A 64 20.38 13.59 8.42
C VAL A 64 21.81 13.99 8.83
N SER A 65 22.80 13.76 7.96
CA SER A 65 24.19 14.16 8.22
C SER A 65 24.36 15.68 8.31
N ILE A 66 23.65 16.44 7.46
CA ILE A 66 23.63 17.92 7.53
C ILE A 66 23.03 18.39 8.85
N GLY A 67 21.91 17.82 9.30
CA GLY A 67 21.33 18.17 10.60
C GLY A 67 22.24 17.83 11.78
N THR A 68 22.97 16.72 11.69
CA THR A 68 24.02 16.35 12.67
C THR A 68 25.14 17.39 12.71
N LEU A 69 25.55 17.92 11.56
CA LEU A 69 26.54 18.99 11.47
C LEU A 69 26.04 20.28 12.14
N PHE A 70 24.80 20.70 11.89
CA PHE A 70 24.21 21.84 12.60
C PHE A 70 24.15 21.62 14.11
N ALA A 71 23.74 20.43 14.56
CA ALA A 71 23.68 20.09 15.97
C ALA A 71 25.06 20.18 16.66
N LEU A 72 26.10 19.63 16.03
CA LEU A 72 27.47 19.72 16.53
C LEU A 72 27.99 21.16 16.54
N LEU A 73 27.62 21.98 15.55
CA LEU A 73 27.98 23.38 15.48
C LEU A 73 27.36 24.18 16.63
N VAL A 74 26.05 24.02 16.87
CA VAL A 74 25.34 24.66 17.99
C VAL A 74 26.00 24.30 19.33
N LYS A 75 26.24 23.01 19.59
CA LYS A 75 26.92 22.58 20.83
C LYS A 75 28.30 23.19 20.98
N SER A 76 29.10 23.17 19.92
CA SER A 76 30.48 23.69 19.98
C SER A 76 30.48 25.18 20.33
N LEU A 77 29.59 25.96 19.70
CA LEU A 77 29.45 27.39 19.95
C LEU A 77 28.95 27.68 21.37
N LEU A 78 27.93 26.96 21.85
CA LEU A 78 27.45 27.09 23.23
C LEU A 78 28.51 26.65 24.26
N GLY A 79 29.26 25.59 23.97
CA GLY A 79 30.35 25.12 24.82
C GLY A 79 31.46 26.16 24.98
N ILE A 80 31.83 26.86 23.89
CA ILE A 80 32.77 27.98 23.95
C ILE A 80 32.20 29.11 24.82
N ALA A 81 30.93 29.49 24.62
CA ALA A 81 30.28 30.52 25.42
C ALA A 81 30.30 30.16 26.92
N VAL A 82 29.80 28.99 27.31
CA VAL A 82 29.72 28.54 28.70
C VAL A 82 31.11 28.38 29.32
N SER A 83 32.10 27.85 28.60
CA SER A 83 33.49 27.72 29.09
C SER A 83 34.13 29.10 29.36
N THR A 84 33.90 30.09 28.50
CA THR A 84 34.41 31.45 28.77
C THR A 84 33.75 32.12 29.97
N VAL A 85 32.47 31.80 30.23
CA VAL A 85 31.74 32.25 31.44
C VAL A 85 32.31 31.56 32.67
N PHE A 86 32.53 30.25 32.60
CA PHE A 86 33.16 29.45 33.66
C PHE A 86 34.49 30.07 34.09
N ASP A 87 35.36 30.43 33.13
CA ASP A 87 36.62 31.09 33.42
C ASP A 87 36.42 32.37 34.25
N GLN A 88 35.46 33.24 33.89
CA GLN A 88 35.23 34.48 34.65
C GLN A 88 34.75 34.22 36.08
N PHE A 89 33.89 33.21 36.27
CA PHE A 89 33.37 32.83 37.57
C PHE A 89 34.41 32.16 38.45
N ALA A 90 35.18 31.22 37.89
CA ALA A 90 36.28 30.55 38.59
C ALA A 90 37.31 31.57 39.07
N TRP A 91 37.75 32.48 38.20
CA TRP A 91 38.71 33.52 38.56
C TRP A 91 38.18 34.50 39.61
N LYS A 92 36.89 34.88 39.56
CA LYS A 92 36.27 35.71 40.61
C LYS A 92 36.26 34.98 41.95
N ALA A 93 35.95 33.68 41.96
CA ALA A 93 35.84 32.91 43.18
C ALA A 93 37.20 32.69 43.87
N ILE A 94 38.24 32.32 43.12
CA ILE A 94 39.58 32.06 43.69
C ILE A 94 40.28 33.35 44.15
N LYS A 95 39.96 34.50 43.56
CA LYS A 95 40.49 35.80 44.01
C LYS A 95 39.82 36.32 45.28
N GLY A 96 38.61 35.85 45.58
CA GLY A 96 37.82 36.37 46.70
C GLY A 96 38.18 35.78 48.07
N ARG A 97 38.84 34.61 48.12
CA ARG A 97 39.14 33.87 49.36
C ARG A 97 40.40 33.02 49.22
N MET A 98 41.12 32.85 50.33
CA MET A 98 42.23 31.91 50.46
C MET A 98 41.70 30.46 50.47
N ARG A 99 42.29 29.57 49.66
CA ARG A 99 41.85 28.17 49.47
C ARG A 99 43.03 27.25 49.12
N SER A 100 42.88 25.95 49.40
CA SER A 100 43.87 24.92 49.06
C SER A 100 44.09 24.83 47.55
N ILE A 101 45.34 24.63 47.13
CA ILE A 101 45.76 24.51 45.73
C ILE A 101 45.06 23.34 45.04
N GLY A 102 44.97 22.18 45.71
CA GLY A 102 44.27 21.00 45.18
C GLY A 102 42.82 21.28 44.80
N LEU A 103 42.10 22.04 45.64
CA LEU A 103 40.71 22.41 45.38
C LEU A 103 40.55 23.35 44.17
N ILE A 104 41.56 24.17 43.87
CA ILE A 104 41.60 25.05 42.69
C ILE A 104 41.91 24.24 41.43
N ASP A 105 42.82 23.27 41.51
CA ASP A 105 43.15 22.37 40.41
C ASP A 105 41.94 21.50 40.03
N ASP A 106 41.23 20.96 41.02
CA ASP A 106 39.99 20.23 40.82
C ASP A 106 38.91 21.10 40.15
N LEU A 107 38.78 22.37 40.55
CA LEU A 107 37.88 23.32 39.92
C LEU A 107 38.20 23.49 38.42
N PHE A 108 39.46 23.77 38.05
CA PHE A 108 39.82 23.95 36.63
C PHE A 108 39.84 22.64 35.83
N SER A 109 39.94 21.49 36.50
CA SER A 109 39.82 20.17 35.90
C SER A 109 38.36 19.78 35.62
N THR A 110 37.37 20.43 36.25
CA THR A 110 35.93 20.09 36.11
C THR A 110 35.39 20.16 34.67
N LEU A 111 35.91 21.07 33.83
CA LEU A 111 35.54 21.13 32.40
C LEU A 111 36.21 20.04 31.55
N LYS A 112 37.30 19.44 32.04
CA LYS A 112 38.03 18.35 31.36
C LYS A 112 37.57 16.98 31.84
N ASN A 113 37.19 16.87 33.10
CA ASN A 113 36.73 15.65 33.76
C ASN A 113 35.31 15.83 34.33
N GLY A 114 34.31 15.30 33.63
CA GLY A 114 32.91 15.43 34.03
C GLY A 114 32.56 14.76 35.36
N PHE A 115 33.33 13.76 35.81
CA PHE A 115 33.10 13.11 37.10
C PHE A 115 33.29 14.06 38.29
N MET A 116 34.12 15.11 38.13
CA MET A 116 34.30 16.14 39.16
C MET A 116 33.03 16.96 39.41
N VAL A 117 32.07 16.97 38.48
CA VAL A 117 30.76 17.59 38.70
C VAL A 117 29.97 16.90 39.83
N LEU A 118 30.31 15.66 40.19
CA LEU A 118 29.67 14.94 41.30
C LEU A 118 30.30 15.24 42.67
N ASP A 119 31.41 15.99 42.72
CA ASP A 119 32.07 16.29 43.98
C ASP A 119 31.30 17.34 44.79
N TYR A 120 30.74 16.91 45.92
CA TYR A 120 29.99 17.75 46.85
C TYR A 120 30.83 18.90 47.46
N VAL A 121 32.13 18.70 47.66
CA VAL A 121 33.03 19.71 48.23
C VAL A 121 33.17 20.90 47.28
N LEU A 122 33.34 20.63 45.98
CA LEU A 122 33.36 21.67 44.95
C LEU A 122 32.04 22.43 44.85
N TRP A 123 30.89 21.75 44.94
CA TRP A 123 29.58 22.41 44.93
C TRP A 123 29.35 23.33 46.13
N ARG A 124 29.83 22.94 47.32
CA ARG A 124 29.73 23.76 48.52
C ARG A 124 30.56 25.04 48.43
N HIS A 125 31.69 25.01 47.72
CA HIS A 125 32.61 26.14 47.64
C HIS A 125 32.47 26.99 46.38
N TYR A 126 32.14 26.40 45.25
CA TYR A 126 32.07 27.04 43.93
C TYR A 126 30.74 26.74 43.19
N PRO A 127 29.57 26.96 43.80
CA PRO A 127 28.28 26.49 43.26
C PRO A 127 27.97 27.00 41.85
N PHE A 128 28.31 28.26 41.54
CA PHE A 128 28.05 28.85 40.21
C PHE A 128 28.96 28.27 39.13
N SER A 129 30.24 28.06 39.42
CA SER A 129 31.18 27.43 38.48
C SER A 129 30.80 25.97 38.24
N MET A 130 30.37 25.25 39.28
CA MET A 130 29.89 23.87 39.17
C MET A 130 28.59 23.78 38.36
N LEU A 131 27.66 24.72 38.53
CA LEU A 131 26.46 24.82 37.69
C LEU A 131 26.82 25.01 36.21
N LEU A 132 27.77 25.89 35.89
CA LEU A 132 28.25 26.11 34.53
C LEU A 132 28.94 24.88 33.93
N ALA A 133 29.72 24.15 34.74
CA ALA A 133 30.31 22.89 34.32
C ALA A 133 29.24 21.82 34.05
N CYS A 134 28.23 21.71 34.91
CA CYS A 134 27.08 20.82 34.70
C CYS A 134 26.36 21.15 33.38
N ILE A 135 26.11 22.43 33.11
CA ILE A 135 25.52 22.90 31.84
C ILE A 135 26.38 22.46 30.66
N ALA A 136 27.70 22.68 30.70
CA ALA A 136 28.62 22.30 29.63
C ALA A 136 28.56 20.79 29.31
N TRP A 137 28.44 19.95 30.33
CA TRP A 137 28.31 18.49 30.19
C TRP A 137 26.92 18.02 29.75
N LEU A 138 25.87 18.84 29.91
CA LEU A 138 24.51 18.56 29.44
C LEU A 138 24.24 19.04 28.00
N LEU A 139 25.03 19.97 27.46
CA LEU A 139 24.91 20.45 26.07
C LEU A 139 24.87 19.32 25.00
N PRO A 140 25.62 18.20 25.12
CA PRO A 140 25.53 17.09 24.17
C PRO A 140 24.13 16.47 24.05
N VAL A 141 23.29 16.53 25.09
CA VAL A 141 21.93 15.94 25.05
C VAL A 141 21.09 16.57 23.95
N ALA A 142 21.17 17.90 23.79
CA ALA A 142 20.48 18.61 22.72
C ALA A 142 20.95 18.18 21.32
N THR A 143 22.21 17.76 21.18
CA THR A 143 22.75 17.31 19.87
C THR A 143 22.34 15.92 19.45
N VAL A 144 21.93 15.08 20.39
CA VAL A 144 21.43 13.74 20.08
C VAL A 144 19.98 13.80 19.62
N ILE A 145 19.18 14.65 20.26
CA ILE A 145 17.74 14.77 20.00
C ILE A 145 17.49 15.52 18.67
N THR A 146 18.28 16.55 18.38
CA THR A 146 17.98 17.50 17.29
C THR A 146 18.07 16.90 15.88
N PRO A 147 19.02 16.03 15.51
CA PRO A 147 19.00 15.37 14.19
C PRO A 147 17.87 14.35 14.05
N ALA A 148 17.40 13.78 15.17
CA ALA A 148 16.32 12.79 15.17
C ALA A 148 14.92 13.41 14.98
N THR A 149 14.81 14.74 14.83
CA THR A 149 13.52 15.41 14.60
C THR A 149 13.03 15.29 13.16
N LEU A 150 13.84 14.76 12.25
CA LEU A 150 13.47 14.42 10.88
C LEU A 150 13.25 12.90 10.79
N SER A 151 12.03 12.47 10.55
CA SER A 151 11.65 11.08 10.33
C SER A 151 11.14 10.86 8.91
N VAL A 152 10.99 9.59 8.52
CA VAL A 152 10.41 9.19 7.23
C VAL A 152 9.20 8.31 7.50
N HIS A 153 8.08 8.64 6.87
CA HIS A 153 6.85 7.85 6.93
C HIS A 153 6.28 7.65 5.53
N MET A 154 5.53 6.57 5.33
CA MET A 154 4.83 6.30 4.07
C MET A 154 3.58 7.19 3.97
N ALA A 155 3.44 7.91 2.87
CA ALA A 155 2.26 8.70 2.54
C ALA A 155 1.68 8.27 1.18
N SER A 156 0.35 8.29 1.07
CA SER A 156 -0.36 8.01 -0.17
C SER A 156 -0.54 9.27 -1.01
N PHE A 157 -0.16 9.21 -2.27
CA PHE A 157 -0.37 10.26 -3.26
C PHE A 157 -1.35 9.76 -4.32
N SER A 158 -2.46 10.48 -4.48
CA SER A 158 -3.44 10.23 -5.53
C SER A 158 -3.21 11.20 -6.68
N ASN A 159 -2.96 10.68 -7.87
CA ASN A 159 -2.93 11.47 -9.09
C ASN A 159 -4.07 11.04 -10.01
N THR A 160 -4.85 12.01 -10.49
CA THR A 160 -5.95 11.76 -11.41
C THR A 160 -5.51 12.14 -12.82
N THR A 161 -5.46 11.15 -13.71
CA THR A 161 -5.08 11.35 -15.11
C THR A 161 -6.14 10.77 -16.03
N LEU A 162 -6.32 11.42 -17.19
CA LEU A 162 -7.16 10.89 -18.25
C LEU A 162 -6.43 9.71 -18.91
N MET A 163 -7.03 8.53 -18.82
CA MET A 163 -6.48 7.30 -19.37
C MET A 163 -7.55 6.44 -20.02
N ARG A 164 -7.11 5.54 -20.90
CA ARG A 164 -7.95 4.48 -21.45
C ARG A 164 -8.11 3.37 -20.42
N VAL A 165 -9.37 2.98 -20.20
CA VAL A 165 -9.75 1.90 -19.29
C VAL A 165 -10.40 0.76 -20.08
N PRO A 166 -10.34 -0.49 -19.58
CA PRO A 166 -11.09 -1.60 -20.18
C PRO A 166 -12.59 -1.25 -20.26
N ARG A 167 -13.16 -1.39 -21.45
CA ARG A 167 -14.57 -1.16 -21.73
C ARG A 167 -15.04 -2.13 -22.79
N VAL A 168 -16.31 -2.51 -22.75
CA VAL A 168 -16.92 -3.34 -23.79
C VAL A 168 -17.50 -2.44 -24.87
N ASP A 169 -17.34 -2.87 -26.12
CA ASP A 169 -18.03 -2.30 -27.27
C ASP A 169 -18.98 -3.35 -27.84
N PHE A 170 -20.29 -3.20 -27.67
CA PHE A 170 -21.25 -4.15 -28.22
C PHE A 170 -21.51 -3.96 -29.72
N ARG A 171 -21.01 -2.89 -30.34
CA ARG A 171 -21.24 -2.58 -31.76
C ARG A 171 -20.15 -3.23 -32.65
N GLN A 172 -19.92 -4.53 -32.48
CA GLN A 172 -18.88 -5.26 -33.22
C GLN A 172 -19.24 -6.74 -33.53
N PHE A 173 -18.64 -7.29 -34.58
CA PHE A 173 -18.85 -8.68 -35.08
C PHE A 173 -18.20 -9.78 -34.22
N LYS A 174 -17.73 -9.47 -33.01
CA LYS A 174 -16.90 -10.37 -32.20
C LYS A 174 -17.68 -11.21 -31.19
N PHE A 175 -18.98 -10.95 -31.02
CA PHE A 175 -19.85 -11.69 -30.09
C PHE A 175 -20.57 -12.86 -30.77
N ALA A 176 -21.10 -12.64 -31.97
CA ALA A 176 -21.89 -13.62 -32.72
C ALA A 176 -21.08 -14.28 -33.83
N THR A 177 -21.40 -15.54 -34.11
CA THR A 177 -21.11 -16.23 -35.37
C THR A 177 -22.34 -16.05 -36.28
N LEU A 178 -22.09 -15.65 -37.52
CA LEU A 178 -23.14 -15.39 -38.50
C LEU A 178 -22.99 -16.38 -39.66
N MET A 179 -24.10 -16.98 -40.08
CA MET A 179 -24.17 -17.85 -41.25
C MET A 179 -24.58 -17.05 -42.48
N ASP A 180 -23.94 -17.35 -43.62
CA ASP A 180 -24.29 -16.80 -44.93
C ASP A 180 -25.40 -17.64 -45.58
N TYR A 181 -26.41 -16.99 -46.12
CA TYR A 181 -27.50 -17.66 -46.81
C TYR A 181 -27.15 -17.87 -48.29
N ALA A 182 -27.02 -19.12 -48.71
CA ALA A 182 -26.55 -19.46 -50.05
C ALA A 182 -27.30 -18.67 -51.15
N ASN A 183 -26.54 -17.92 -51.96
CA ASN A 183 -27.00 -17.06 -53.07
C ASN A 183 -27.76 -15.79 -52.68
N SER A 184 -27.75 -15.37 -51.41
CA SER A 184 -28.29 -14.09 -50.95
C SER A 184 -27.25 -13.39 -50.08
N PRO A 185 -27.07 -12.07 -50.16
CA PRO A 185 -26.14 -11.36 -49.29
C PRO A 185 -26.79 -11.09 -47.90
N GLN A 186 -27.45 -12.10 -47.34
CA GLN A 186 -28.17 -12.05 -46.08
C GLN A 186 -27.41 -12.84 -45.03
N PHE A 187 -27.30 -12.27 -43.84
CA PHE A 187 -26.68 -12.91 -42.70
C PHE A 187 -27.75 -13.29 -41.69
N MET A 188 -27.60 -14.48 -41.12
CA MET A 188 -28.40 -14.95 -40.00
C MET A 188 -27.49 -15.19 -38.80
N TYR A 189 -27.99 -14.88 -37.61
CA TYR A 189 -27.35 -15.34 -36.38
C TYR A 189 -27.31 -16.86 -36.35
N GLU A 190 -26.16 -17.45 -36.04
CA GLU A 190 -26.02 -18.90 -35.89
C GLU A 190 -25.86 -19.27 -34.41
N THR A 191 -24.86 -18.70 -33.74
CA THR A 191 -24.54 -19.01 -32.34
C THR A 191 -23.59 -17.98 -31.73
N SER A 192 -23.39 -18.04 -30.41
CA SER A 192 -22.43 -17.24 -29.68
C SER A 192 -20.99 -17.66 -30.04
N LYS A 193 -20.02 -16.74 -29.96
CA LYS A 193 -18.61 -17.10 -30.12
C LYS A 193 -18.06 -17.75 -28.85
N PRO A 194 -17.07 -18.67 -28.96
CA PRO A 194 -16.53 -19.40 -27.80
C PRO A 194 -16.01 -18.52 -26.65
N GLU A 195 -15.59 -17.29 -26.93
CA GLU A 195 -15.13 -16.34 -25.90
C GLU A 195 -16.30 -15.80 -25.04
N VAL A 196 -17.49 -15.63 -25.63
CA VAL A 196 -18.73 -15.27 -24.91
C VAL A 196 -19.11 -16.42 -23.97
N GLN A 197 -19.19 -17.64 -24.50
CA GLN A 197 -19.41 -18.87 -23.73
C GLN A 197 -18.44 -19.02 -22.56
N ARG A 198 -17.13 -18.87 -22.82
CA ARG A 198 -16.11 -18.98 -21.77
C ARG A 198 -16.33 -17.96 -20.66
N ILE A 199 -16.64 -16.71 -20.98
CA ILE A 199 -16.87 -15.67 -19.97
C ILE A 199 -18.17 -15.93 -19.20
N LEU A 200 -19.24 -16.29 -19.91
CA LEU A 200 -20.55 -16.55 -19.31
C LEU A 200 -20.48 -17.70 -18.32
N VAL A 201 -19.99 -18.87 -18.74
CA VAL A 201 -19.92 -20.07 -17.90
C VAL A 201 -19.07 -19.81 -16.65
N ASN A 202 -17.90 -19.19 -16.80
CA ASN A 202 -17.04 -18.88 -15.65
C ASN A 202 -17.71 -17.89 -14.68
N THR A 203 -18.39 -16.87 -15.19
CA THR A 203 -19.08 -15.87 -14.38
C THR A 203 -20.28 -16.47 -13.65
N ALA A 204 -21.09 -17.29 -14.35
CA ALA A 204 -22.29 -17.92 -13.81
C ALA A 204 -21.97 -18.94 -12.71
N VAL A 205 -20.91 -19.75 -12.88
CA VAL A 205 -20.46 -20.72 -11.88
C VAL A 205 -19.80 -20.03 -10.69
N GLN A 206 -18.94 -19.04 -10.91
CA GLN A 206 -18.24 -18.34 -9.81
C GLN A 206 -19.14 -17.36 -9.05
N GLY A 207 -20.18 -16.82 -9.70
CA GLY A 207 -21.07 -15.80 -9.13
C GLY A 207 -20.46 -14.40 -9.03
N ASN A 208 -19.23 -14.20 -9.52
CA ASN A 208 -18.47 -12.95 -9.39
C ASN A 208 -18.02 -12.44 -10.76
N ILE A 209 -17.80 -11.12 -10.86
CA ILE A 209 -17.27 -10.50 -12.08
C ILE A 209 -15.86 -11.00 -12.35
N MET A 210 -15.59 -11.44 -13.58
CA MET A 210 -14.28 -11.92 -14.01
C MET A 210 -13.18 -10.86 -13.81
N PRO A 211 -11.92 -11.26 -13.56
CA PRO A 211 -10.82 -10.32 -13.42
C PRO A 211 -10.63 -9.45 -14.67
N ILE A 212 -10.72 -8.15 -14.51
CA ILE A 212 -10.48 -7.12 -15.52
C ILE A 212 -9.09 -6.54 -15.27
N LYS A 213 -8.30 -6.36 -16.33
CA LYS A 213 -6.93 -5.85 -16.21
C LYS A 213 -6.92 -4.35 -15.90
N PRO A 214 -6.45 -3.91 -14.71
CA PRO A 214 -6.45 -2.48 -14.39
C PRO A 214 -5.31 -1.72 -15.07
N PRO A 215 -5.41 -0.39 -15.23
CA PRO A 215 -4.30 0.46 -15.70
C PRO A 215 -3.10 0.47 -14.75
N SER A 216 -3.35 0.35 -13.44
CA SER A 216 -2.33 0.27 -12.39
C SER A 216 -2.80 -0.60 -11.23
N ILE A 217 -1.86 -1.15 -10.45
CA ILE A 217 -2.13 -2.05 -9.32
C ILE A 217 -3.04 -1.40 -8.26
N ASN A 218 -2.91 -0.08 -8.11
CA ASN A 218 -3.69 0.77 -7.22
C ASN A 218 -4.34 1.86 -8.07
N SER A 219 -5.56 1.61 -8.51
CA SER A 219 -6.30 2.55 -9.35
C SER A 219 -7.80 2.48 -9.09
N SER A 220 -8.48 3.61 -9.27
CA SER A 220 -9.92 3.69 -9.20
C SER A 220 -10.47 4.61 -10.28
N TRP A 221 -11.57 4.19 -10.91
CA TRP A 221 -12.28 4.98 -11.91
C TRP A 221 -13.77 4.64 -11.94
N THR A 222 -14.56 5.58 -12.46
CA THR A 222 -15.98 5.39 -12.74
C THR A 222 -16.18 5.37 -14.24
N LEU A 223 -16.91 4.38 -14.74
CA LEU A 223 -17.20 4.21 -16.16
C LEU A 223 -18.70 4.10 -16.38
N GLU A 224 -19.20 4.97 -17.25
CA GLU A 224 -20.55 4.86 -17.81
C GLU A 224 -20.48 4.11 -19.15
N PHE A 225 -21.30 3.07 -19.31
CA PHE A 225 -21.37 2.32 -20.55
C PHE A 225 -22.77 1.76 -20.81
N TYR A 226 -23.09 1.58 -22.10
CA TYR A 226 -24.35 0.98 -22.54
C TYR A 226 -24.17 -0.53 -22.72
N GLY A 227 -25.17 -1.31 -22.34
CA GLY A 227 -25.16 -2.75 -22.49
C GLY A 227 -26.51 -3.42 -22.24
N PRO A 228 -26.58 -4.75 -22.42
CA PRO A 228 -27.79 -5.50 -22.15
C PRO A 228 -27.97 -5.70 -20.64
N ALA A 229 -29.21 -5.58 -20.16
CA ALA A 229 -29.62 -5.92 -18.80
C ALA A 229 -30.80 -6.88 -18.85
N LEU A 230 -30.87 -7.81 -17.90
CA LEU A 230 -32.00 -8.71 -17.74
C LEU A 230 -32.91 -8.18 -16.64
N LYS A 231 -34.21 -8.24 -16.84
CA LYS A 231 -35.21 -7.95 -15.81
C LYS A 231 -36.21 -9.09 -15.73
N CYS A 232 -36.40 -9.64 -14.54
CA CYS A 232 -37.20 -10.84 -14.30
C CYS A 232 -38.42 -10.50 -13.44
N GLU A 233 -39.62 -10.61 -14.02
CA GLU A 233 -40.87 -10.33 -13.33
C GLU A 233 -41.76 -11.58 -13.31
N HIS A 234 -42.66 -11.67 -12.33
CA HIS A 234 -43.68 -12.71 -12.32
C HIS A 234 -44.60 -12.57 -13.55
N VAL A 235 -44.94 -13.69 -14.16
CA VAL A 235 -45.94 -13.72 -15.25
C VAL A 235 -47.32 -13.31 -14.74
N ASP A 236 -48.17 -12.82 -15.65
CA ASP A 236 -49.58 -12.54 -15.34
C ASP A 236 -50.37 -13.83 -15.03
N ASP A 237 -51.51 -13.68 -14.38
CA ASP A 237 -52.34 -14.81 -13.91
C ASP A 237 -52.82 -15.73 -15.04
N ASP A 238 -53.08 -15.19 -16.23
CA ASP A 238 -53.56 -15.99 -17.36
C ASP A 238 -52.41 -16.79 -17.99
N THR A 239 -51.23 -16.18 -18.14
CA THR A 239 -49.99 -16.86 -18.56
C THR A 239 -49.56 -17.90 -17.53
N HIS A 240 -49.66 -17.60 -16.23
CA HIS A 240 -49.38 -18.54 -15.15
C HIS A 240 -50.26 -19.80 -15.26
N ARG A 241 -51.58 -19.60 -15.45
CA ARG A 241 -52.54 -20.69 -15.63
C ARG A 241 -52.27 -21.50 -16.89
N ALA A 242 -51.95 -20.84 -18.01
CA ALA A 242 -51.67 -21.52 -19.28
C ALA A 242 -50.40 -22.39 -19.18
N ILE A 243 -49.34 -21.87 -18.55
CA ILE A 243 -48.08 -22.62 -18.36
C ILE A 243 -48.31 -23.80 -17.42
N THR A 244 -48.95 -23.60 -16.26
CA THR A 244 -49.21 -24.70 -15.31
C THR A 244 -50.09 -25.80 -15.92
N GLN A 245 -51.12 -25.45 -16.71
CA GLN A 245 -51.94 -26.42 -17.43
C GLN A 245 -51.16 -27.18 -18.52
N ASN A 246 -50.25 -26.50 -19.24
CA ASN A 246 -49.38 -27.13 -20.23
C ASN A 246 -48.42 -28.12 -19.57
N VAL A 247 -47.82 -27.75 -18.44
CA VAL A 247 -46.94 -28.62 -17.64
C VAL A 247 -47.72 -29.82 -17.10
N GLN A 248 -48.92 -29.62 -16.53
CA GLN A 248 -49.78 -30.73 -16.08
C GLN A 248 -50.12 -31.69 -17.22
N SER A 249 -50.47 -31.16 -18.40
CA SER A 249 -50.79 -31.99 -19.56
C SER A 249 -49.57 -32.80 -20.04
N ALA A 250 -48.38 -32.20 -20.03
CA ALA A 250 -47.14 -32.88 -20.37
C ALA A 250 -46.80 -33.97 -19.34
N ILE A 251 -46.92 -33.67 -18.05
CA ILE A 251 -46.75 -34.62 -16.95
C ILE A 251 -47.64 -35.84 -17.15
N LEU A 252 -48.95 -35.63 -17.35
CA LEU A 252 -49.95 -36.71 -17.50
C LEU A 252 -49.72 -37.57 -18.74
N ASN A 253 -49.23 -36.96 -19.83
CA ASN A 253 -48.93 -37.66 -21.07
C ASN A 253 -47.67 -38.54 -20.96
N ILE A 254 -46.63 -38.03 -20.30
CA ILE A 254 -45.34 -38.73 -20.16
C ILE A 254 -45.42 -39.80 -19.07
N SER A 255 -46.25 -39.61 -18.05
CA SER A 255 -46.53 -40.62 -17.03
C SER A 255 -47.38 -41.77 -17.58
N THR A 256 -47.02 -43.01 -17.23
CA THR A 256 -47.77 -44.21 -17.61
C THR A 256 -48.56 -44.77 -16.43
N PHE A 257 -49.88 -44.80 -16.57
CA PHE A 257 -50.82 -45.34 -15.60
C PHE A 257 -51.58 -46.53 -16.19
N GLY A 258 -51.07 -47.74 -16.04
CA GLY A 258 -51.78 -48.90 -16.58
C GLY A 258 -51.00 -50.21 -16.54
N VAL A 259 -51.73 -51.29 -16.83
CA VAL A 259 -51.24 -52.65 -17.04
C VAL A 259 -51.21 -52.85 -18.56
N ASP A 260 -50.03 -52.83 -19.19
CA ASP A 260 -49.91 -53.20 -20.61
C ASP A 260 -49.90 -54.74 -20.73
N ASP A 261 -50.49 -55.27 -21.80
CA ASP A 261 -50.61 -56.72 -22.09
C ASP A 261 -49.23 -57.40 -22.30
N ARG A 262 -48.15 -56.63 -22.30
CA ARG A 262 -46.76 -57.08 -22.44
C ARG A 262 -45.98 -56.95 -21.12
N LYS A 263 -46.12 -57.97 -20.27
CA LYS A 263 -45.18 -58.54 -19.26
C LYS A 263 -44.24 -57.68 -18.38
N ASP A 264 -44.09 -56.36 -18.54
CA ASP A 264 -43.31 -55.49 -17.65
C ASP A 264 -44.26 -54.46 -17.00
N LEU A 265 -44.91 -54.87 -15.92
CA LEU A 265 -45.96 -54.11 -15.24
C LEU A 265 -45.35 -53.08 -14.28
N ALA A 266 -45.07 -51.88 -14.78
CA ALA A 266 -44.56 -50.77 -13.98
C ALA A 266 -45.38 -49.48 -14.18
N ARG A 267 -45.74 -48.82 -13.07
CA ARG A 267 -46.25 -47.44 -13.10
C ARG A 267 -45.08 -46.47 -13.09
N VAL A 268 -45.12 -45.45 -13.95
CA VAL A 268 -44.09 -44.41 -14.01
C VAL A 268 -44.74 -43.04 -13.92
N ALA A 269 -44.35 -42.24 -12.93
CA ALA A 269 -44.81 -40.87 -12.75
C ALA A 269 -43.65 -39.88 -12.88
N TYR A 270 -43.87 -38.82 -13.65
CA TYR A 270 -42.92 -37.72 -13.85
C TYR A 270 -43.41 -36.45 -13.17
N THR A 271 -42.52 -35.73 -12.49
CA THR A 271 -42.83 -34.43 -11.86
C THR A 271 -41.66 -33.49 -12.02
N PHE A 272 -41.90 -32.26 -12.44
CA PHE A 272 -40.86 -31.25 -12.63
C PHE A 272 -40.63 -30.45 -11.35
N GLY A 273 -39.39 -30.06 -11.11
CA GLY A 273 -38.99 -29.12 -10.04
C GLY A 273 -38.45 -27.81 -10.59
N TYR A 274 -37.79 -27.87 -11.73
CA TYR A 274 -37.25 -26.72 -12.44
C TYR A 274 -37.49 -26.90 -13.93
N LEU A 275 -37.92 -25.82 -14.59
CA LEU A 275 -38.00 -25.72 -16.05
C LEU A 275 -37.45 -24.36 -16.47
N ALA A 276 -36.62 -24.34 -17.50
CA ALA A 276 -36.23 -23.10 -18.16
C ALA A 276 -36.25 -23.28 -19.69
N TRP A 277 -36.84 -22.30 -20.37
CA TRP A 277 -37.02 -22.33 -21.82
C TRP A 277 -37.05 -20.90 -22.39
N PRO A 278 -36.61 -20.70 -23.63
CA PRO A 278 -36.75 -19.42 -24.32
C PRO A 278 -38.20 -19.20 -24.79
N ALA A 279 -38.61 -17.94 -24.91
CA ALA A 279 -39.87 -17.58 -25.57
C ALA A 279 -39.77 -17.84 -27.09
N ASP A 280 -40.82 -18.40 -27.69
CA ASP A 280 -40.86 -18.65 -29.13
C ASP A 280 -41.45 -17.44 -29.88
N THR A 281 -40.76 -16.99 -30.93
CA THR A 281 -41.19 -15.85 -31.76
C THR A 281 -42.16 -16.23 -32.88
N SER A 282 -42.34 -17.51 -33.18
CA SER A 282 -42.95 -18.00 -34.43
C SER A 282 -44.31 -18.71 -34.28
N SER A 283 -44.67 -19.24 -33.11
CA SER A 283 -45.94 -19.97 -32.91
C SER A 283 -47.05 -19.14 -32.25
N THR A 284 -48.29 -19.65 -32.29
CA THR A 284 -49.45 -19.09 -31.56
C THR A 284 -49.38 -19.31 -30.04
N ASN A 285 -48.48 -20.19 -29.57
CA ASN A 285 -48.32 -20.59 -28.18
C ASN A 285 -46.93 -20.20 -27.62
N LYS A 286 -46.55 -18.92 -27.79
CA LYS A 286 -45.18 -18.38 -27.58
C LYS A 286 -44.60 -18.57 -26.17
N THR A 287 -45.47 -18.68 -25.17
CA THR A 287 -45.10 -18.69 -23.74
C THR A 287 -45.02 -20.08 -23.13
N LEU A 288 -45.52 -21.12 -23.82
CA LEU A 288 -45.64 -22.46 -23.25
C LEU A 288 -44.29 -23.22 -23.28
N PRO A 289 -43.95 -23.97 -22.20
CA PRO A 289 -42.72 -24.73 -22.12
C PRO A 289 -42.69 -25.97 -23.02
N PHE A 290 -43.80 -26.72 -23.09
CA PHE A 290 -43.85 -27.97 -23.85
C PHE A 290 -44.63 -27.84 -25.15
N GLU A 291 -44.03 -28.33 -26.22
CA GLU A 291 -44.68 -28.46 -27.52
C GLU A 291 -45.23 -29.87 -27.71
N LYS A 292 -46.47 -29.96 -28.20
CA LYS A 292 -47.12 -31.24 -28.51
C LYS A 292 -46.83 -31.62 -29.96
N HIS A 293 -46.10 -32.71 -30.18
CA HIS A 293 -45.89 -33.25 -31.52
C HIS A 293 -47.17 -33.90 -32.04
N ASN A 294 -47.71 -33.38 -33.16
CA ASN A 294 -48.98 -33.85 -33.73
C ASN A 294 -48.98 -35.31 -34.20
N VAL A 295 -47.81 -35.89 -34.48
CA VAL A 295 -47.69 -37.27 -35.01
C VAL A 295 -47.77 -38.30 -33.89
N ASP A 296 -47.01 -38.09 -32.81
CA ASP A 296 -46.88 -39.08 -31.73
C ASP A 296 -47.61 -38.67 -30.44
N SER A 297 -48.24 -37.48 -30.42
CA SER A 297 -48.84 -36.87 -29.23
C SER A 297 -47.90 -36.73 -28.03
N THR A 298 -46.59 -36.75 -28.28
CA THR A 298 -45.54 -36.59 -27.27
C THR A 298 -45.28 -35.12 -26.98
N TYR A 299 -44.92 -34.83 -25.74
CA TYR A 299 -44.53 -33.48 -25.31
C TYR A 299 -43.00 -33.39 -25.25
N SER A 300 -42.43 -32.37 -25.87
CA SER A 300 -41.00 -32.07 -25.80
C SER A 300 -40.79 -30.68 -25.20
N LEU A 301 -39.83 -30.57 -24.26
CA LEU A 301 -39.45 -29.28 -23.70
C LEU A 301 -38.81 -28.43 -24.80
N ARG A 302 -39.22 -27.17 -24.90
CA ARG A 302 -38.61 -26.22 -25.82
C ARG A 302 -37.22 -25.83 -25.31
N ILE A 303 -36.22 -26.53 -25.82
CA ILE A 303 -34.81 -26.22 -25.61
C ILE A 303 -34.28 -25.83 -26.99
N ASN A 304 -34.19 -24.53 -27.28
CA ASN A 304 -33.52 -24.10 -28.51
C ASN A 304 -32.03 -24.34 -28.32
N LYS A 305 -31.48 -25.39 -28.95
CA LYS A 305 -30.04 -25.51 -29.15
C LYS A 305 -29.70 -24.87 -30.50
N GLY A 306 -29.16 -23.66 -30.47
CA GLY A 306 -28.47 -23.07 -31.64
C GLY A 306 -29.33 -22.35 -32.67
N ASN A 307 -30.41 -21.67 -32.27
CA ASN A 307 -30.97 -20.56 -33.03
C ASN A 307 -32.07 -19.84 -32.23
N PRO A 308 -31.89 -18.58 -31.79
CA PRO A 308 -33.00 -17.67 -31.54
C PRO A 308 -33.83 -17.41 -32.80
N ALA A 309 -33.37 -17.89 -33.96
CA ALA A 309 -34.06 -17.79 -35.23
C ALA A 309 -34.74 -19.11 -35.62
N GLY A 310 -35.79 -19.47 -34.88
CA GLY A 310 -37.09 -19.60 -35.53
C GLY A 310 -37.58 -18.21 -35.99
N ALA A 311 -36.72 -17.43 -36.64
CA ALA A 311 -37.16 -16.31 -37.43
C ALA A 311 -37.96 -16.99 -38.52
N PRO A 312 -39.22 -16.61 -38.72
CA PRO A 312 -40.01 -17.25 -39.74
C PRO A 312 -39.22 -17.28 -41.06
N GLU A 313 -39.37 -18.33 -41.85
CA GLU A 313 -39.13 -18.22 -43.30
C GLU A 313 -40.02 -17.11 -43.93
N THR A 314 -40.91 -16.48 -43.15
CA THR A 314 -41.75 -15.35 -43.51
C THR A 314 -41.12 -14.00 -43.12
N ASP A 315 -41.31 -13.00 -43.97
CA ASP A 315 -40.83 -11.61 -43.83
C ASP A 315 -41.36 -10.83 -42.60
N GLU A 316 -42.03 -11.48 -41.64
CA GLU A 316 -42.62 -10.81 -40.48
C GLU A 316 -41.56 -10.49 -39.42
N ARG A 317 -41.34 -9.19 -39.17
CA ARG A 317 -40.42 -8.72 -38.13
C ARG A 317 -40.93 -9.15 -36.75
N PRO A 318 -40.12 -9.85 -35.94
CA PRO A 318 -40.50 -10.18 -34.57
C PRO A 318 -40.74 -8.88 -33.79
N THR A 319 -41.90 -8.80 -33.13
CA THR A 319 -42.33 -7.63 -32.34
C THR A 319 -42.16 -7.86 -30.84
N ASP A 320 -42.09 -9.12 -30.41
CA ASP A 320 -41.95 -9.50 -29.02
C ASP A 320 -40.49 -9.35 -28.55
N PRO A 321 -40.27 -8.93 -27.28
CA PRO A 321 -38.93 -8.76 -26.73
C PRO A 321 -38.24 -10.11 -26.51
N ILE A 322 -36.91 -10.11 -26.57
CA ILE A 322 -36.13 -11.31 -26.24
C ILE A 322 -36.37 -11.64 -24.78
N SER A 323 -36.87 -12.85 -24.53
CA SER A 323 -37.20 -13.30 -23.19
C SER A 323 -36.97 -14.79 -22.99
N MET A 324 -36.72 -15.16 -21.75
CA MET A 324 -36.66 -16.54 -21.29
C MET A 324 -37.55 -16.72 -20.07
N PHE A 325 -38.16 -17.89 -19.97
CA PHE A 325 -38.98 -18.27 -18.84
C PHE A 325 -38.21 -19.21 -17.93
N ILE A 326 -38.41 -19.01 -16.63
CA ILE A 326 -37.87 -19.89 -15.60
C ILE A 326 -39.01 -20.20 -14.63
N ALA A 327 -39.28 -21.48 -14.42
CA ALA A 327 -40.33 -21.95 -13.54
C ALA A 327 -39.77 -22.91 -12.49
N THR A 328 -40.27 -22.78 -11.27
CA THR A 328 -39.97 -23.68 -10.14
C THR A 328 -41.25 -24.27 -9.59
N PHE A 329 -41.18 -25.54 -9.18
CA PHE A 329 -42.33 -26.34 -8.75
C PHE A 329 -41.99 -27.03 -7.42
N PRO A 330 -42.27 -26.39 -6.29
CA PRO A 330 -41.78 -26.83 -4.98
C PRO A 330 -42.35 -28.19 -4.53
N HIS A 331 -43.51 -28.58 -5.03
CA HIS A 331 -44.20 -29.83 -4.67
C HIS A 331 -43.76 -31.05 -5.50
N MET A 332 -42.65 -30.96 -6.26
CA MET A 332 -42.17 -32.08 -7.09
C MET A 332 -41.89 -33.36 -6.28
N ALA A 333 -41.44 -33.20 -5.02
CA ALA A 333 -40.87 -34.27 -4.21
C ALA A 333 -41.83 -34.80 -3.14
N GLU A 334 -43.10 -34.35 -3.15
CA GLU A 334 -44.09 -34.86 -2.20
C GLU A 334 -44.37 -36.35 -2.43
N GLN A 335 -44.45 -37.08 -1.32
CA GLN A 335 -44.46 -38.55 -1.27
C GLN A 335 -45.92 -39.05 -1.25
N GLY A 336 -46.30 -39.94 -2.18
CA GLY A 336 -47.66 -40.48 -2.29
C GLY A 336 -47.76 -41.63 -3.31
N ASP A 337 -48.95 -42.24 -3.47
CA ASP A 337 -49.22 -43.29 -4.47
C ASP A 337 -49.26 -42.73 -5.91
N ARG A 338 -49.13 -41.39 -6.04
CA ARG A 338 -49.07 -40.59 -7.27
C ARG A 338 -50.11 -41.05 -8.28
N THR A 339 -51.37 -40.92 -7.88
CA THR A 339 -52.55 -41.05 -8.73
C THR A 339 -52.71 -39.82 -9.64
N GLU A 340 -53.45 -39.94 -10.74
CA GLU A 340 -53.71 -38.85 -11.70
C GLU A 340 -54.13 -37.52 -11.03
N ASN A 341 -54.96 -37.59 -9.98
CA ASN A 341 -55.41 -36.41 -9.23
C ASN A 341 -54.32 -35.78 -8.35
N GLU A 342 -53.36 -36.58 -7.85
CA GLU A 342 -52.23 -36.10 -7.04
C GLU A 342 -51.17 -35.41 -7.92
N LEU A 343 -51.05 -35.78 -9.20
CA LEU A 343 -50.13 -35.12 -10.13
C LEU A 343 -50.56 -33.67 -10.45
N ASN A 344 -51.86 -33.38 -10.42
CA ASN A 344 -52.36 -32.00 -10.59
C ASN A 344 -51.90 -31.06 -9.45
N GLY A 345 -51.64 -31.61 -8.26
CA GLY A 345 -51.13 -30.85 -7.11
C GLY A 345 -49.67 -30.43 -7.24
N THR A 346 -48.90 -31.03 -8.16
CA THR A 346 -47.45 -30.81 -8.26
C THR A 346 -47.09 -29.44 -8.83
N THR A 347 -48.02 -28.79 -9.52
CA THR A 347 -47.87 -27.43 -10.05
C THR A 347 -48.44 -26.35 -9.14
N LEU A 348 -48.90 -26.70 -7.93
CA LEU A 348 -49.31 -25.72 -6.93
C LEU A 348 -48.09 -24.87 -6.49
N ASP A 349 -48.35 -23.64 -6.07
CA ASP A 349 -47.33 -22.68 -5.63
C ASP A 349 -46.15 -22.49 -6.60
N ALA A 350 -46.37 -22.78 -7.89
CA ALA A 350 -45.35 -22.64 -8.93
C ALA A 350 -44.95 -21.17 -9.07
N VAL A 351 -43.64 -20.91 -8.99
CA VAL A 351 -43.09 -19.58 -9.27
C VAL A 351 -42.59 -19.56 -10.70
N ILE A 352 -43.21 -18.72 -11.53
CA ILE A 352 -42.90 -18.59 -12.95
C ILE A 352 -42.47 -17.15 -13.22
N LEU A 353 -41.25 -16.99 -13.74
CA LEU A 353 -40.63 -15.72 -14.06
C LEU A 353 -40.50 -15.57 -15.58
N ASN A 354 -40.80 -14.37 -16.07
CA ASN A 354 -40.48 -13.92 -17.42
C ASN A 354 -39.30 -12.95 -17.34
N CYS A 355 -38.14 -13.40 -17.81
CA CYS A 355 -36.91 -12.63 -17.84
C CYS A 355 -36.72 -12.01 -19.22
N LYS A 356 -37.00 -10.71 -19.32
CA LYS A 356 -36.89 -9.93 -20.55
C LYS A 356 -35.55 -9.19 -20.63
N LEU A 357 -35.02 -9.09 -21.84
CA LEU A 357 -33.81 -8.33 -22.13
C LEU A 357 -34.14 -6.85 -22.38
N TYR A 358 -33.36 -5.97 -21.79
CA TYR A 358 -33.47 -4.52 -21.94
C TYR A 358 -32.15 -3.91 -22.38
N ASN A 359 -32.24 -2.84 -23.14
CA ASN A 359 -31.14 -1.90 -23.32
C ASN A 359 -31.00 -1.08 -22.03
N ALA A 360 -29.80 -1.00 -21.47
CA ALA A 360 -29.56 -0.25 -20.24
C ALA A 360 -28.26 0.56 -20.27
N SER A 361 -28.23 1.64 -19.49
CA SER A 361 -27.01 2.37 -19.15
C SER A 361 -26.53 1.95 -17.76
N TYR A 362 -25.24 1.66 -17.64
CA TYR A 362 -24.59 1.23 -16.41
C TYR A 362 -23.66 2.32 -15.91
N GLU A 363 -23.76 2.65 -14.63
CA GLU A 363 -22.71 3.38 -13.90
C GLU A 363 -21.92 2.37 -13.07
N ALA A 364 -20.64 2.19 -13.37
CA ALA A 364 -19.79 1.20 -12.71
C ALA A 364 -18.54 1.83 -12.09
N ASN A 365 -18.30 1.56 -10.81
CA ASN A 365 -17.15 1.98 -10.03
C ASN A 365 -16.17 0.83 -9.91
N PHE A 366 -14.96 1.06 -10.40
CA PHE A 366 -13.86 0.12 -10.39
C PHE A 366 -12.84 0.57 -9.36
N THR A 367 -12.46 -0.34 -8.46
CA THR A 367 -11.43 -0.07 -7.45
C THR A 367 -10.46 -1.24 -7.39
N TYR A 368 -9.17 -0.92 -7.43
CA TYR A 368 -8.07 -1.88 -7.32
C TYR A 368 -7.17 -1.47 -6.18
N VAL A 369 -7.00 -2.38 -5.22
CA VAL A 369 -6.09 -2.21 -4.09
C VAL A 369 -5.15 -3.40 -4.06
N ASN A 370 -3.86 -3.15 -4.25
CA ASN A 370 -2.81 -4.16 -4.38
C ASN A 370 -3.14 -5.22 -5.45
N GLY A 371 -3.79 -4.79 -6.54
CA GLY A 371 -4.22 -5.66 -7.64
C GLY A 371 -5.50 -6.45 -7.38
N GLN A 372 -6.08 -6.37 -6.18
CA GLN A 372 -7.37 -6.97 -5.88
C GLN A 372 -8.50 -6.09 -6.43
N GLN A 373 -9.37 -6.69 -7.25
CA GLN A 373 -10.51 -6.05 -7.89
C GLN A 373 -11.73 -5.98 -6.96
N ASP A 374 -12.35 -4.80 -6.85
CA ASP A 374 -13.72 -4.59 -6.36
C ASP A 374 -14.47 -3.73 -7.39
N VAL A 375 -15.55 -4.27 -7.96
CA VAL A 375 -16.38 -3.64 -8.99
C VAL A 375 -17.80 -3.52 -8.47
N ARG A 376 -18.29 -2.27 -8.38
CA ARG A 376 -19.63 -1.96 -7.89
C ARG A 376 -20.41 -1.26 -8.98
N ILE A 377 -21.68 -1.60 -9.10
CA ILE A 377 -22.59 -1.01 -10.08
C ILE A 377 -23.74 -0.40 -9.29
N PRO A 378 -23.59 0.86 -8.83
CA PRO A 378 -24.60 1.52 -8.00
C PRO A 378 -25.91 1.80 -8.75
N HIS A 379 -25.84 2.04 -10.06
CA HIS A 379 -27.00 2.46 -10.83
C HIS A 379 -27.06 1.75 -12.20
N ILE A 380 -28.27 1.32 -12.55
CA ILE A 380 -28.63 0.78 -13.87
C ILE A 380 -29.90 1.50 -14.32
N GLN A 381 -29.85 2.14 -15.48
CA GLN A 381 -30.99 2.81 -16.08
C GLN A 381 -31.51 1.99 -17.26
N PHE A 382 -32.67 1.36 -17.09
CA PHE A 382 -33.36 0.62 -18.14
C PHE A 382 -33.99 1.60 -19.16
N SER A 383 -33.79 1.37 -20.44
CA SER A 383 -34.28 2.21 -21.54
C SER A 383 -35.50 1.60 -22.24
N ASN A 384 -35.29 0.55 -23.02
CA ASN A 384 -36.33 -0.10 -23.83
C ASN A 384 -36.07 -1.61 -23.90
N GLU A 385 -37.13 -2.38 -24.11
CA GLU A 385 -37.00 -3.83 -24.33
C GLU A 385 -36.18 -4.10 -25.61
N ALA A 386 -35.28 -5.06 -25.54
CA ALA A 386 -34.45 -5.47 -26.66
C ALA A 386 -35.23 -6.45 -27.55
N ILE A 387 -35.35 -6.11 -28.83
CA ILE A 387 -36.10 -6.88 -29.83
C ILE A 387 -35.10 -7.76 -30.61
N PRO A 388 -35.39 -9.05 -30.82
CA PRO A 388 -34.52 -9.92 -31.60
C PRO A 388 -34.40 -9.44 -33.05
N ILE A 389 -33.26 -9.78 -33.68
CA ILE A 389 -33.10 -9.65 -35.12
C ILE A 389 -33.30 -11.04 -35.74
N GLY A 390 -34.18 -11.13 -36.73
CA GLY A 390 -34.31 -12.31 -37.59
C GLY A 390 -33.27 -12.32 -38.71
N MET A 391 -33.70 -12.61 -39.95
CA MET A 391 -32.82 -12.55 -41.11
C MET A 391 -32.52 -11.10 -41.50
N SER A 392 -31.25 -10.71 -41.63
CA SER A 392 -30.87 -9.34 -42.01
C SER A 392 -30.23 -9.26 -43.40
N GLN A 393 -30.51 -8.17 -44.12
CA GLN A 393 -29.90 -7.81 -45.40
C GLN A 393 -28.41 -7.47 -45.24
N THR A 394 -27.70 -7.33 -46.36
CA THR A 394 -26.27 -6.94 -46.49
C THR A 394 -25.78 -6.01 -45.38
N MET A 395 -24.89 -6.49 -44.51
CA MET A 395 -24.09 -5.64 -43.63
C MET A 395 -22.79 -5.27 -44.33
N ASN A 396 -22.46 -3.98 -44.40
CA ASN A 396 -21.14 -3.56 -44.88
C ASN A 396 -20.11 -3.71 -43.76
N ILE A 397 -19.25 -4.73 -43.86
CA ILE A 397 -18.24 -5.04 -42.84
C ILE A 397 -17.03 -4.09 -42.95
N GLU A 398 -16.73 -3.60 -44.16
CA GLU A 398 -15.56 -2.76 -44.42
C GLU A 398 -15.79 -1.30 -43.99
N ASN A 399 -16.99 -0.77 -44.24
CA ASN A 399 -17.43 0.56 -43.82
C ASN A 399 -18.87 0.48 -43.29
N PRO A 400 -19.05 0.13 -42.00
CA PRO A 400 -20.39 -0.06 -41.43
C PRO A 400 -21.11 1.28 -41.31
N SER A 401 -22.36 1.31 -41.78
CA SER A 401 -23.29 2.40 -41.51
C SER A 401 -23.77 2.35 -40.06
N THR A 402 -24.41 3.43 -39.58
CA THR A 402 -25.02 3.44 -38.23
C THR A 402 -26.03 2.30 -38.04
N LYS A 403 -26.80 1.97 -39.09
CA LYS A 403 -27.75 0.87 -39.11
C LYS A 403 -27.06 -0.50 -39.00
N ASP A 404 -25.87 -0.66 -39.56
CA ASP A 404 -25.08 -1.90 -39.43
C ASP A 404 -24.57 -2.05 -38.00
N LEU A 405 -24.08 -0.97 -37.40
CA LEU A 405 -23.61 -0.96 -36.01
C LEU A 405 -24.73 -1.26 -35.00
N ASP A 406 -25.94 -0.76 -35.24
CA ASP A 406 -27.11 -1.07 -34.39
C ASP A 406 -27.53 -2.54 -34.52
N GLN A 407 -27.36 -3.14 -35.71
CA GLN A 407 -27.61 -4.57 -35.89
C GLN A 407 -26.56 -5.41 -35.17
N MET A 408 -25.28 -5.02 -35.24
CA MET A 408 -24.20 -5.69 -34.53
C MET A 408 -24.38 -5.63 -33.02
N GLU A 409 -24.90 -4.53 -32.49
CA GLU A 409 -25.27 -4.41 -31.08
C GLU A 409 -26.29 -5.47 -30.66
N ARG A 410 -27.38 -5.59 -31.43
CA ARG A 410 -28.44 -6.56 -31.12
C ARG A 410 -27.96 -8.00 -31.26
N TYR A 411 -27.15 -8.33 -32.26
CA TYR A 411 -26.51 -9.66 -32.35
C TYR A 411 -25.61 -9.94 -31.15
N SER A 412 -24.93 -8.92 -30.63
CA SER A 412 -24.11 -9.06 -29.42
C SER A 412 -24.96 -9.31 -28.19
N TYR A 413 -26.10 -8.62 -28.04
CA TYR A 413 -27.04 -8.83 -26.94
C TYR A 413 -27.69 -10.22 -27.02
N MET A 414 -28.11 -10.63 -28.22
CA MET A 414 -28.62 -11.97 -28.50
C MET A 414 -27.59 -13.04 -28.14
N SER A 415 -26.32 -12.86 -28.51
CA SER A 415 -25.25 -13.82 -28.19
C SER A 415 -25.10 -14.10 -26.69
N ILE A 416 -25.35 -13.10 -25.86
CA ILE A 416 -25.17 -13.20 -24.40
C ILE A 416 -26.38 -13.89 -23.75
N ILE A 417 -27.60 -13.52 -24.16
CA ILE A 417 -28.81 -14.16 -23.64
C ILE A 417 -29.05 -15.56 -24.22
N ASP A 418 -28.65 -15.82 -25.47
CA ASP A 418 -28.70 -17.15 -26.09
C ASP A 418 -27.78 -18.11 -25.32
N GLU A 419 -26.53 -17.70 -25.06
CA GLU A 419 -25.61 -18.51 -24.25
C GLU A 419 -26.08 -18.68 -22.80
N LEU A 420 -26.73 -17.66 -22.21
CA LEU A 420 -27.37 -17.80 -20.90
C LEU A 420 -28.52 -18.81 -20.95
N GLY A 421 -29.33 -18.72 -22.01
CA GLY A 421 -30.43 -19.62 -22.31
C GLY A 421 -29.92 -21.04 -22.43
N ASP A 422 -28.91 -21.30 -23.27
CA ASP A 422 -28.29 -22.62 -23.43
C ASP A 422 -27.71 -23.16 -22.11
N PHE A 423 -27.17 -22.29 -21.27
CA PHE A 423 -26.58 -22.69 -20.00
C PHE A 423 -27.63 -23.05 -18.92
N LEU A 424 -28.76 -22.35 -18.90
CA LEU A 424 -29.80 -22.50 -17.87
C LEU A 424 -31.00 -23.34 -18.30
N SER A 425 -31.32 -23.39 -19.59
CA SER A 425 -32.48 -24.09 -20.16
C SER A 425 -32.42 -25.58 -19.88
N GLY A 426 -33.58 -26.23 -19.91
CA GLY A 426 -33.71 -27.64 -19.56
C GLY A 426 -34.56 -27.84 -18.33
N GLU A 427 -34.45 -29.02 -17.74
CA GLU A 427 -35.34 -29.47 -16.68
C GLU A 427 -34.64 -30.21 -15.56
N ILE A 428 -35.21 -30.12 -14.37
CA ILE A 428 -34.94 -31.03 -13.26
C ILE A 428 -36.24 -31.73 -12.95
N HIS A 429 -36.28 -33.04 -13.15
CA HIS A 429 -37.47 -33.83 -12.96
C HIS A 429 -37.22 -35.01 -12.02
N GLN A 430 -38.27 -35.45 -11.35
CA GLN A 430 -38.29 -36.69 -10.57
C GLN A 430 -39.10 -37.74 -11.32
N LYS A 431 -38.47 -38.87 -11.56
CA LYS A 431 -39.08 -40.08 -12.09
C LYS A 431 -39.33 -41.05 -10.95
N THR A 432 -40.60 -41.40 -10.74
CA THR A 432 -41.01 -42.39 -9.74
C THR A 432 -41.52 -43.62 -10.45
N THR A 433 -40.83 -44.75 -10.27
CA THR A 433 -41.21 -46.04 -10.85
C THR A 433 -41.71 -46.97 -9.76
N ARG A 434 -42.81 -47.68 -10.03
CA ARG A 434 -43.37 -48.67 -9.13
C ARG A 434 -43.61 -49.97 -9.89
N GLN A 435 -42.81 -50.98 -9.61
CA GLN A 435 -42.99 -52.29 -10.20
C GLN A 435 -44.13 -53.05 -9.53
N LEU A 436 -44.79 -53.91 -10.30
CA LEU A 436 -45.75 -54.86 -9.77
C LEU A 436 -45.04 -55.85 -8.84
N ASP A 437 -45.52 -55.97 -7.61
CA ASP A 437 -45.00 -56.95 -6.63
C ASP A 437 -45.84 -58.24 -6.66
N SER A 438 -47.17 -58.14 -6.58
CA SER A 438 -48.06 -59.30 -6.70
C SER A 438 -49.49 -58.93 -7.13
N LEU A 439 -50.20 -59.89 -7.75
CA LEU A 439 -51.65 -59.82 -7.96
C LEU A 439 -52.35 -60.53 -6.79
N LYS A 440 -53.31 -59.88 -6.13
CA LYS A 440 -54.08 -60.54 -5.06
C LYS A 440 -54.96 -61.65 -5.66
N ALA A 441 -55.19 -62.72 -4.88
CA ALA A 441 -55.86 -63.95 -5.30
C ALA A 441 -57.30 -63.79 -5.84
N ASN A 442 -57.93 -62.64 -5.58
CA ASN A 442 -59.24 -62.21 -6.05
C ASN A 442 -59.21 -61.52 -7.43
N GLY A 443 -58.05 -61.41 -8.10
CA GLY A 443 -57.90 -60.96 -9.48
C GLY A 443 -58.08 -59.46 -9.73
N ASN A 444 -58.63 -58.72 -8.76
CA ASN A 444 -59.06 -57.33 -8.95
C ASN A 444 -58.24 -56.30 -8.16
N GLU A 445 -57.33 -56.72 -7.26
CA GLU A 445 -56.48 -55.82 -6.48
C GLU A 445 -55.00 -56.09 -6.75
N ILE A 446 -54.28 -55.02 -7.09
CA ILE A 446 -52.86 -55.03 -7.43
C ILE A 446 -52.05 -54.61 -6.20
N ASN A 447 -51.07 -55.42 -5.79
CA ASN A 447 -50.04 -55.02 -4.83
C ASN A 447 -48.83 -54.50 -5.58
N TRP A 448 -48.56 -53.22 -5.40
CA TRP A 448 -47.42 -52.54 -5.99
C TRP A 448 -46.23 -52.54 -5.03
N GLY A 449 -45.02 -52.71 -5.57
CA GLY A 449 -43.77 -52.72 -4.81
C GLY A 449 -43.41 -51.36 -4.21
N ALA A 450 -42.19 -51.26 -3.66
CA ALA A 450 -41.67 -49.99 -3.15
C ALA A 450 -41.50 -48.97 -4.30
N ASN A 451 -41.64 -47.68 -3.97
CA ASN A 451 -41.38 -46.60 -4.93
C ASN A 451 -39.86 -46.48 -5.15
N GLU A 452 -39.43 -46.55 -6.41
CA GLU A 452 -38.08 -46.20 -6.83
C GLU A 452 -38.10 -44.79 -7.42
N THR A 453 -37.43 -43.84 -6.77
CA THR A 453 -37.44 -42.42 -7.13
C THR A 453 -36.05 -41.95 -7.53
N VAL A 454 -35.92 -41.53 -8.78
CA VAL A 454 -34.70 -40.93 -9.33
C VAL A 454 -34.97 -39.47 -9.66
N ILE A 455 -34.03 -38.58 -9.36
CA ILE A 455 -34.04 -37.20 -9.83
C ILE A 455 -32.96 -37.08 -10.90
N GLU A 456 -33.32 -36.52 -12.05
CA GLU A 456 -32.45 -36.34 -13.21
C GLU A 456 -32.42 -34.84 -13.57
N LEU A 457 -31.28 -34.37 -14.11
CA LEU A 457 -31.19 -33.04 -14.71
C LEU A 457 -30.88 -33.22 -16.19
N ASP A 458 -31.74 -32.65 -17.02
CA ASP A 458 -31.61 -32.72 -18.46
C ASP A 458 -31.30 -31.33 -19.01
N ASN A 459 -30.14 -31.21 -19.65
CA ASN A 459 -29.65 -30.02 -20.36
C ASN A 459 -29.45 -28.73 -19.54
N THR A 460 -29.64 -28.74 -18.21
CA THR A 460 -29.49 -27.53 -17.37
C THR A 460 -28.25 -27.55 -16.47
N ASN A 461 -27.60 -26.39 -16.31
CA ASN A 461 -26.51 -26.18 -15.36
C ASN A 461 -26.90 -25.33 -14.13
N VAL A 462 -28.20 -25.10 -13.89
CA VAL A 462 -28.67 -24.20 -12.82
C VAL A 462 -28.09 -24.55 -11.44
N MET A 463 -27.92 -25.84 -11.14
CA MET A 463 -27.40 -26.32 -9.84
C MET A 463 -25.91 -26.05 -9.64
N LEU A 464 -25.15 -25.73 -10.70
CA LEU A 464 -23.73 -25.35 -10.64
C LEU A 464 -23.53 -23.86 -10.35
N THR A 465 -24.61 -23.09 -10.29
CA THR A 465 -24.59 -21.65 -10.09
C THR A 465 -25.01 -21.27 -8.66
N PRO A 466 -24.75 -20.02 -8.23
CA PRO A 466 -25.34 -19.49 -7.00
C PRO A 466 -26.88 -19.49 -6.97
N LEU A 467 -27.56 -19.62 -8.13
CA LEU A 467 -29.02 -19.65 -8.22
C LEU A 467 -29.60 -20.82 -7.42
N ALA A 468 -28.89 -21.94 -7.31
CA ALA A 468 -29.34 -23.10 -6.53
C ALA A 468 -29.67 -22.76 -5.05
N ARG A 469 -29.09 -21.68 -4.51
CA ARG A 469 -29.24 -21.25 -3.11
C ARG A 469 -30.37 -20.26 -2.86
N THR A 470 -31.08 -19.84 -3.92
CA THR A 470 -32.19 -18.90 -3.81
C THR A 470 -33.38 -19.54 -3.10
N LYS A 471 -34.28 -18.69 -2.58
CA LYS A 471 -35.47 -19.15 -1.86
C LYS A 471 -36.30 -20.16 -2.67
N GLU A 472 -36.44 -19.93 -3.97
CA GLU A 472 -37.27 -20.70 -4.88
C GLU A 472 -36.65 -22.03 -5.31
N LEU A 473 -35.31 -22.16 -5.31
CA LEU A 473 -34.61 -23.39 -5.74
C LEU A 473 -34.08 -24.22 -4.57
N ASN A 474 -34.05 -23.67 -3.35
CA ASN A 474 -33.46 -24.35 -2.21
C ASN A 474 -34.15 -25.69 -1.85
N PHE A 475 -35.42 -25.89 -2.21
CA PHE A 475 -36.13 -27.16 -1.99
C PHE A 475 -35.51 -28.32 -2.79
N LEU A 476 -34.86 -28.04 -3.93
CA LEU A 476 -34.23 -29.05 -4.76
C LEU A 476 -33.08 -29.75 -4.04
N TYR A 477 -32.33 -29.06 -3.18
CA TYR A 477 -31.29 -29.69 -2.37
C TYR A 477 -31.87 -30.72 -1.38
N ALA A 478 -32.98 -30.39 -0.73
CA ALA A 478 -33.66 -31.31 0.18
C ALA A 478 -34.16 -32.55 -0.59
N ALA A 479 -34.81 -32.34 -1.74
CA ALA A 479 -35.30 -33.41 -2.61
C ALA A 479 -34.18 -34.33 -3.13
N MET A 480 -33.03 -33.76 -3.52
CA MET A 480 -31.87 -34.53 -3.99
C MET A 480 -31.21 -35.34 -2.86
N SER A 481 -31.21 -34.82 -1.64
CA SER A 481 -30.60 -35.51 -0.48
C SER A 481 -31.42 -36.70 0.02
N SER A 482 -32.75 -36.68 -0.11
CA SER A 482 -33.63 -37.71 0.45
C SER A 482 -33.66 -39.02 -0.33
N ASN A 483 -33.28 -39.00 -1.62
CA ASN A 483 -33.55 -40.13 -2.52
C ASN A 483 -32.46 -41.21 -2.60
N ASN A 484 -31.33 -41.10 -1.89
CA ASN A 484 -30.21 -42.08 -1.81
C ASN A 484 -29.63 -42.62 -3.16
N GLN A 485 -30.23 -42.30 -4.30
CA GLN A 485 -29.86 -42.73 -5.66
C GLN A 485 -29.23 -41.59 -6.47
N TRP A 486 -29.10 -40.39 -5.89
CA TRP A 486 -28.39 -39.27 -6.49
C TRP A 486 -26.87 -39.44 -6.35
N ASN A 487 -26.18 -39.74 -7.45
CA ASN A 487 -24.74 -39.95 -7.43
C ASN A 487 -23.97 -38.61 -7.46
N ASN A 488 -23.77 -38.00 -6.29
CA ASN A 488 -23.03 -36.75 -6.10
C ASN A 488 -21.67 -36.70 -6.84
N SER A 489 -20.98 -37.84 -6.97
CA SER A 489 -19.67 -37.93 -7.64
C SER A 489 -19.74 -37.74 -9.16
N LYS A 490 -20.88 -37.99 -9.81
CA LYS A 490 -21.04 -37.80 -11.26
C LYS A 490 -21.41 -36.37 -11.64
N ASN A 491 -22.05 -35.64 -10.72
CA ASN A 491 -22.64 -34.33 -11.00
C ASN A 491 -21.87 -33.15 -10.35
N GLY A 492 -20.76 -33.42 -9.65
CA GLY A 492 -19.83 -32.38 -9.15
C GLY A 492 -20.37 -31.51 -8.00
N LEU A 493 -21.41 -31.95 -7.29
CA LEU A 493 -22.11 -31.16 -6.27
C LEU A 493 -21.65 -31.50 -4.83
N PRO A 494 -21.67 -30.52 -3.90
CA PRO A 494 -21.27 -30.73 -2.50
C PRO A 494 -22.26 -31.62 -1.72
N ALA A 495 -21.75 -32.42 -0.79
CA ALA A 495 -22.52 -33.41 -0.02
C ALA A 495 -23.51 -32.83 1.02
N SER A 496 -23.49 -31.51 1.26
CA SER A 496 -24.30 -30.83 2.28
C SER A 496 -25.06 -29.64 1.70
N GLN A 497 -26.33 -29.49 2.08
CA GLN A 497 -27.17 -28.36 1.67
C GLN A 497 -26.54 -27.03 2.12
N PRO A 498 -26.26 -26.09 1.20
CA PRO A 498 -25.77 -24.76 1.56
C PRO A 498 -26.86 -23.97 2.30
N ALA A 499 -26.45 -23.06 3.19
CA ALA A 499 -27.38 -22.14 3.83
C ALA A 499 -28.16 -21.33 2.77
N SER A 500 -29.49 -21.34 2.87
CA SER A 500 -30.37 -20.57 1.99
C SER A 500 -30.04 -19.09 2.07
N THR A 501 -29.91 -18.42 0.93
CA THR A 501 -29.83 -16.96 0.92
C THR A 501 -31.24 -16.37 1.04
N ALA A 502 -31.35 -15.15 1.56
CA ALA A 502 -32.62 -14.41 1.56
C ALA A 502 -32.95 -13.81 0.16
N LEU A 503 -32.11 -14.06 -0.85
CA LEU A 503 -32.25 -13.49 -2.19
C LEU A 503 -33.33 -14.24 -2.99
N SER A 504 -34.18 -13.49 -3.70
CA SER A 504 -35.13 -14.07 -4.63
C SER A 504 -34.42 -14.57 -5.89
N LEU A 505 -35.01 -15.55 -6.57
CA LEU A 505 -34.52 -16.06 -7.84
C LEU A 505 -34.46 -14.97 -8.92
N SER A 506 -35.43 -14.05 -8.95
CA SER A 506 -35.43 -12.90 -9.86
C SER A 506 -34.19 -12.02 -9.64
N ASP A 507 -33.96 -11.54 -8.41
CA ASP A 507 -32.81 -10.68 -8.09
C ASP A 507 -31.48 -11.38 -8.40
N ALA A 508 -31.40 -12.69 -8.14
CA ALA A 508 -30.21 -13.47 -8.38
C ALA A 508 -29.90 -13.63 -9.89
N LEU A 509 -30.93 -13.82 -10.71
CA LEU A 509 -30.82 -13.91 -12.17
C LEU A 509 -30.39 -12.56 -12.77
N GLU A 510 -31.03 -11.47 -12.37
CA GLU A 510 -30.67 -10.12 -12.80
C GLU A 510 -29.21 -9.80 -12.42
N LYS A 511 -28.82 -10.12 -11.18
CA LYS A 511 -27.45 -9.92 -10.69
C LYS A 511 -26.43 -10.78 -11.43
N MET A 512 -26.77 -12.03 -11.74
CA MET A 512 -25.91 -12.92 -12.51
C MET A 512 -25.69 -12.37 -13.93
N PHE A 513 -26.77 -11.94 -14.59
CA PHE A 513 -26.68 -11.36 -15.93
C PHE A 513 -25.89 -10.05 -15.93
N GLN A 514 -26.10 -9.18 -14.96
CA GLN A 514 -25.30 -7.97 -14.73
C GLN A 514 -23.81 -8.31 -14.60
N ASN A 515 -23.46 -9.32 -13.80
CA ASN A 515 -22.08 -9.75 -13.64
C ASN A 515 -21.51 -10.29 -14.97
N ILE A 516 -22.28 -11.04 -15.75
CA ILE A 516 -21.89 -11.55 -17.08
C ILE A 516 -21.62 -10.37 -18.03
N THR A 517 -22.54 -9.40 -18.12
CA THR A 517 -22.41 -8.20 -18.97
C THR A 517 -21.12 -7.44 -18.66
N VAL A 518 -20.83 -7.18 -17.37
CA VAL A 518 -19.60 -6.47 -16.96
C VAL A 518 -18.36 -7.33 -17.18
N SER A 519 -18.45 -8.65 -16.98
CA SER A 519 -17.34 -9.58 -17.18
C SER A 519 -16.86 -9.67 -18.62
N MET A 520 -17.67 -9.25 -19.59
CA MET A 520 -17.21 -9.10 -20.98
C MET A 520 -16.03 -8.12 -21.10
N MET A 521 -15.86 -7.18 -20.15
CA MET A 521 -14.70 -6.26 -20.11
C MET A 521 -13.37 -6.97 -19.82
N SER A 522 -13.41 -8.20 -19.28
CA SER A 522 -12.21 -8.98 -18.99
C SER A 522 -11.46 -9.41 -20.25
N SER A 523 -12.15 -9.53 -21.40
CA SER A 523 -11.53 -9.89 -22.67
C SER A 523 -11.11 -8.65 -23.45
N ASN A 524 -9.85 -8.63 -23.88
CA ASN A 524 -9.36 -7.62 -24.81
C ASN A 524 -10.04 -7.70 -26.19
N ARG A 525 -10.66 -8.84 -26.53
CA ARG A 525 -11.37 -9.02 -27.79
C ARG A 525 -12.58 -8.11 -27.88
N PHE A 526 -13.29 -7.92 -26.77
CA PHE A 526 -14.51 -7.12 -26.73
C PHE A 526 -14.28 -5.62 -26.53
N GLN A 527 -13.02 -5.19 -26.45
CA GLN A 527 -12.68 -3.78 -26.33
C GLN A 527 -12.82 -3.05 -27.68
N PRO A 528 -13.21 -1.76 -27.67
CA PRO A 528 -13.36 -0.97 -28.87
C PRO A 528 -12.03 -0.82 -29.60
N ASN A 529 -12.10 -0.74 -30.92
CA ASN A 529 -10.95 -0.35 -31.71
C ASN A 529 -10.78 1.17 -31.66
N TYR A 530 -9.83 1.64 -30.86
CA TYR A 530 -9.59 3.08 -30.64
C TYR A 530 -9.18 3.85 -31.89
N THR A 531 -8.80 3.18 -32.99
CA THR A 531 -8.52 3.87 -34.27
C THR A 531 -9.78 4.21 -35.04
N THR A 532 -10.87 3.46 -34.85
CA THR A 532 -12.12 3.62 -35.60
C THR A 532 -13.27 4.18 -34.75
N SER A 533 -13.20 4.04 -33.42
CA SER A 533 -14.18 4.55 -32.47
C SER A 533 -13.48 5.34 -31.37
N PRO A 534 -13.42 6.70 -31.46
CA PRO A 534 -12.81 7.54 -30.44
C PRO A 534 -13.72 7.55 -29.20
N MET A 535 -13.46 6.62 -28.31
CA MET A 535 -14.06 6.58 -26.98
C MET A 535 -13.35 7.61 -26.08
N PRO A 536 -14.07 8.41 -25.27
CA PRO A 536 -13.45 9.39 -24.41
C PRO A 536 -12.58 8.73 -23.34
N ASP A 537 -11.45 9.36 -23.03
CA ASP A 537 -10.62 8.96 -21.89
C ASP A 537 -11.37 9.21 -20.58
N VAL A 538 -11.09 8.38 -19.58
CA VAL A 538 -11.76 8.42 -18.27
C VAL A 538 -10.79 8.92 -17.22
N ASN A 539 -11.29 9.68 -16.26
CA ASN A 539 -10.52 10.11 -15.10
C ASN A 539 -10.19 8.90 -14.22
N VAL A 540 -8.92 8.47 -14.24
CA VAL A 540 -8.43 7.38 -13.40
C VAL A 540 -7.59 7.97 -12.28
N THR A 541 -7.95 7.66 -11.04
CA THR A 541 -7.19 8.04 -9.85
C THR A 541 -6.23 6.91 -9.51
N MET A 542 -4.94 7.14 -9.67
CA MET A 542 -3.88 6.20 -9.30
C MET A 542 -3.35 6.56 -7.92
N THR A 543 -3.23 5.59 -7.02
CA THR A 543 -2.69 5.79 -5.68
C THR A 543 -1.31 5.15 -5.56
N ALA A 544 -0.29 5.99 -5.43
CA ALA A 544 1.09 5.57 -5.17
C ALA A 544 1.45 5.84 -3.71
N TYR A 545 2.32 5.02 -3.14
CA TYR A 545 2.82 5.22 -1.79
C TYR A 545 4.30 5.61 -1.88
N HIS A 546 4.63 6.78 -1.34
CA HIS A 546 6.01 7.29 -1.31
C HIS A 546 6.43 7.51 0.14
N ASN A 547 7.73 7.29 0.41
CA ASN A 547 8.37 7.74 1.64
C ASN A 547 8.41 9.27 1.62
N VAL A 548 7.94 9.93 2.67
CA VAL A 548 7.92 11.39 2.80
C VAL A 548 8.59 11.77 4.11
N TYR A 549 9.38 12.85 4.07
CA TYR A 549 9.97 13.41 5.28
C TYR A 549 8.90 14.04 6.18
N SER A 550 9.02 13.79 7.48
CA SER A 550 8.20 14.42 8.51
C SER A 550 9.10 15.08 9.55
N TYR A 551 8.91 16.37 9.74
CA TYR A 551 9.72 17.18 10.64
C TYR A 551 8.93 17.62 11.88
N SER A 552 9.50 17.37 13.07
CA SER A 552 8.93 17.81 14.34
C SER A 552 9.58 19.09 14.87
N GLN A 553 9.06 20.24 14.44
CA GLN A 553 9.52 21.56 14.89
C GLN A 553 9.52 21.73 16.41
N ARG A 554 8.51 21.16 17.09
CA ARG A 554 8.36 21.26 18.55
C ARG A 554 9.51 20.59 19.30
N ILE A 555 9.94 19.42 18.84
CA ILE A 555 11.03 18.68 19.49
C ILE A 555 12.37 19.41 19.27
N LEU A 556 12.58 19.98 18.07
CA LEU A 556 13.80 20.73 17.77
C LEU A 556 13.94 21.96 18.68
N TRP A 557 12.89 22.79 18.73
CA TRP A 557 12.91 24.03 19.52
C TRP A 557 12.87 23.80 21.02
N THR A 558 12.30 22.70 21.51
CA THR A 558 12.39 22.37 22.94
C THR A 558 13.82 21.98 23.34
N ALA A 559 14.49 21.14 22.55
CA ALA A 559 15.88 20.76 22.80
C ALA A 559 16.84 21.95 22.69
N TYR A 560 16.75 22.75 21.62
CA TYR A 560 17.57 23.96 21.49
C TYR A 560 17.17 25.07 22.45
N GLY A 561 15.88 25.26 22.70
CA GLY A 561 15.38 26.31 23.59
C GLY A 561 15.88 26.17 25.01
N ILE A 562 15.93 24.94 25.54
CA ILE A 562 16.51 24.67 26.88
C ILE A 562 18.00 25.00 26.88
N ALA A 563 18.77 24.48 25.91
CA ALA A 563 20.22 24.69 25.84
C ALA A 563 20.58 26.18 25.64
N LEU A 564 19.89 26.87 24.74
CA LEU A 564 20.06 28.30 24.47
C LEU A 564 19.63 29.15 25.65
N GLY A 565 18.49 28.85 26.29
CA GLY A 565 17.99 29.60 27.43
C GLY A 565 18.94 29.55 28.62
N VAL A 566 19.41 28.36 28.99
CA VAL A 566 20.36 28.19 30.09
C VAL A 566 21.72 28.82 29.76
N SER A 567 22.18 28.71 28.51
CA SER A 567 23.42 29.36 28.05
C SER A 567 23.29 30.89 28.00
N MET A 568 22.15 31.43 27.61
CA MET A 568 21.87 32.87 27.58
C MET A 568 21.94 33.46 28.98
N ILE A 569 21.32 32.81 29.97
CA ILE A 569 21.39 33.23 31.39
C ILE A 569 22.84 33.20 31.86
N SER A 570 23.57 32.14 31.54
CA SER A 570 24.99 31.99 31.86
C SER A 570 25.84 33.13 31.28
N VAL A 571 25.64 33.44 30.00
CA VAL A 571 26.33 34.54 29.30
C VAL A 571 26.00 35.89 29.92
N ALA A 572 24.73 36.19 30.22
CA ALA A 572 24.32 37.43 30.87
C ALA A 572 25.03 37.62 32.22
N LEU A 573 25.06 36.56 33.04
CA LEU A 573 25.79 36.55 34.31
C LEU A 573 27.31 36.73 34.10
N GLY A 574 27.90 36.05 33.11
CA GLY A 574 29.31 36.18 32.77
C GLY A 574 29.71 37.60 32.37
N VAL A 575 28.86 38.29 31.60
CA VAL A 575 29.06 39.71 31.23
C VAL A 575 28.99 40.61 32.47
N ILE A 576 28.04 40.37 33.38
CA ILE A 576 27.98 41.10 34.65
C ILE A 576 29.25 40.89 35.48
N ILE A 577 29.72 39.64 35.60
CA ILE A 577 30.97 39.31 36.30
C ILE A 577 32.18 39.97 35.67
N TYR A 578 32.24 40.04 34.34
CA TYR A 578 33.31 40.74 33.63
C TYR A 578 33.43 42.21 34.07
N PHE A 579 32.31 42.93 34.22
CA PHE A 579 32.34 44.32 34.69
C PHE A 579 32.82 44.44 36.14
N PHE A 580 32.46 43.49 37.00
CA PHE A 580 32.99 43.43 38.38
C PHE A 580 34.48 43.06 38.44
N ASN A 581 34.94 42.24 37.52
CA ASN A 581 36.33 41.77 37.45
C ASN A 581 37.29 42.80 36.83
N HIS A 582 36.77 43.92 36.30
CA HIS A 582 37.52 44.97 35.60
C HIS A 582 38.46 44.44 34.49
N GLY A 583 38.10 43.31 33.87
CA GLY A 583 38.94 42.66 32.86
C GLY A 583 38.55 41.21 32.60
N SER A 584 39.16 40.64 31.56
CA SER A 584 38.95 39.26 31.13
C SER A 584 40.02 38.35 31.73
N TYR A 585 39.58 37.27 32.37
CA TYR A 585 40.47 36.18 32.78
C TYR A 585 40.31 34.98 31.86
N SER A 586 41.32 34.11 31.81
CA SER A 586 41.26 32.85 31.09
C SER A 586 42.15 31.82 31.76
N THR A 587 41.94 30.56 31.46
CA THR A 587 42.84 29.45 31.85
C THR A 587 44.14 29.38 31.04
N LYS A 588 44.45 30.37 30.20
CA LYS A 588 45.72 30.43 29.48
C LYS A 588 46.89 30.56 30.45
N PHE A 589 47.99 29.87 30.16
CA PHE A 589 49.25 29.94 30.90
C PHE A 589 49.69 31.38 31.22
N SER A 590 49.59 32.30 30.25
CA SER A 590 49.96 33.71 30.43
C SER A 590 49.08 34.47 31.44
N THR A 591 47.86 34.02 31.71
CA THR A 591 46.99 34.59 32.75
C THR A 591 47.37 34.03 34.12
N ILE A 592 47.63 32.72 34.19
CA ILE A 592 48.11 32.04 35.40
C ILE A 592 49.46 32.63 35.85
N LEU A 593 50.42 32.79 34.94
CA LEU A 593 51.74 33.38 35.24
C LEU A 593 51.65 34.80 35.82
N ARG A 594 50.77 35.64 35.27
CA ARG A 594 50.60 37.03 35.74
C ARG A 594 49.93 37.13 37.11
N THR A 595 49.01 36.21 37.40
CA THR A 595 48.25 36.21 38.66
C THR A 595 49.02 35.56 39.79
N THR A 596 49.84 34.54 39.50
CA THR A 596 50.68 33.85 40.48
C THR A 596 51.90 34.65 40.94
N ARG A 597 52.41 35.60 40.14
CA ARG A 597 53.55 36.48 40.51
C ARG A 597 53.35 37.25 41.82
N ILE A 598 52.10 37.54 42.19
CA ILE A 598 51.73 38.33 43.39
C ILE A 598 50.85 37.47 44.33
N ALA A 599 50.82 36.16 44.15
CA ALA A 599 50.08 35.27 45.02
C ALA A 599 50.88 34.99 46.30
N ASN A 600 50.16 34.83 47.42
CA ASN A 600 50.74 34.41 48.69
C ASN A 600 50.36 32.95 48.95
N ILE A 601 51.36 32.11 49.28
CA ILE A 601 51.19 30.67 49.51
C ILE A 601 51.61 30.39 50.96
N SER A 602 50.86 29.54 51.65
CA SER A 602 51.05 29.24 53.08
C SER A 602 52.23 28.29 53.39
N THR A 603 52.83 27.67 52.37
CA THR A 603 53.94 26.71 52.49
C THR A 603 55.16 27.15 51.67
N VAL A 604 56.34 26.62 52.03
CA VAL A 604 57.61 26.88 51.33
C VAL A 604 57.87 25.72 50.36
N PHE A 605 58.20 26.04 49.11
CA PHE A 605 58.59 25.04 48.11
C PHE A 605 60.00 24.50 48.36
N ASN A 606 60.16 23.19 48.29
CA ASN A 606 61.45 22.52 48.31
C ASN A 606 62.13 22.59 46.94
N ALA A 607 63.45 22.39 46.88
CA ALA A 607 64.20 22.37 45.62
C ALA A 607 63.70 21.29 44.63
N GLU A 608 63.09 20.22 45.14
CA GLU A 608 62.51 19.14 44.33
C GLU A 608 61.17 19.53 43.70
N ASP A 609 60.42 20.44 44.33
CA ASP A 609 59.07 20.87 43.88
C ASP A 609 59.13 21.73 42.60
N VAL A 610 60.29 22.33 42.31
CA VAL A 610 60.55 23.16 41.11
C VAL A 610 60.43 22.36 39.80
N LYS A 611 60.50 21.02 39.89
CA LYS A 611 60.40 20.12 38.72
C LYS A 611 58.98 20.06 38.12
N GLY A 612 57.94 20.41 38.89
CA GLY A 612 56.55 20.43 38.42
C GLY A 612 56.03 19.06 37.96
N LEU A 613 56.39 17.99 38.68
CA LEU A 613 55.94 16.62 38.37
C LEU A 613 54.50 16.39 38.86
N ASP A 614 53.71 15.67 38.07
CA ASP A 614 52.40 15.12 38.48
C ASP A 614 52.58 13.68 39.03
N PRO A 615 51.88 13.27 40.11
CA PRO A 615 50.87 14.02 40.85
C PRO A 615 51.46 15.06 41.81
N LEU A 616 50.65 16.06 42.15
CA LEU A 616 50.99 17.14 43.09
C LEU A 616 51.31 16.57 44.49
N PRO A 617 52.45 16.93 45.11
CA PRO A 617 52.77 16.51 46.48
C PRO A 617 51.75 16.98 47.53
N ASP A 618 51.44 16.14 48.52
CA ASP A 618 50.41 16.41 49.55
C ASP A 618 50.64 17.75 50.28
N HIS A 619 51.90 18.10 50.56
CA HIS A 619 52.24 19.36 51.26
C HIS A 619 51.97 20.62 50.43
N ILE A 620 51.86 20.50 49.10
CA ILE A 620 51.47 21.59 48.19
C ILE A 620 49.97 21.51 47.92
N ASN A 621 49.41 20.31 47.80
CA ASN A 621 47.97 20.09 47.60
C ASN A 621 47.14 20.77 48.69
N ASP A 622 47.54 20.59 49.96
CA ASP A 622 46.83 21.11 51.12
C ASP A 622 47.22 22.57 51.44
N ALA A 623 48.19 23.13 50.73
CA ALA A 623 48.62 24.50 50.94
C ALA A 623 47.58 25.50 50.44
N ASP A 624 47.24 26.46 51.29
CA ASP A 624 46.35 27.56 50.95
C ASP A 624 47.08 28.65 50.13
N ILE A 625 46.45 29.09 49.03
CA ILE A 625 46.88 30.20 48.17
C ILE A 625 45.87 31.35 48.19
N SER A 626 46.36 32.59 48.20
CA SER A 626 45.56 33.81 48.09
C SER A 626 46.12 34.72 47.00
N PHE A 627 45.26 35.17 46.09
CA PHE A 627 45.60 36.12 45.04
C PHE A 627 45.29 37.55 45.49
N LYS A 628 46.29 38.44 45.57
CA LYS A 628 46.06 39.86 45.89
C LYS A 628 45.48 40.62 44.69
N ASP A 629 44.52 41.52 44.92
CA ASP A 629 44.06 42.46 43.88
C ASP A 629 45.11 43.56 43.71
N GLY A 630 45.35 44.00 42.47
CA GLY A 630 46.42 44.94 42.13
C GLY A 630 46.27 46.36 42.73
N ARG A 631 45.26 46.59 43.58
CA ARG A 631 44.94 47.87 44.23
C ARG A 631 45.52 48.03 45.64
N ASP A 632 46.07 46.97 46.26
CA ASP A 632 46.70 47.05 47.59
C ASP A 632 48.18 47.50 47.55
N GLN A 633 48.57 48.34 46.58
CA GLN A 633 49.93 48.91 46.49
C GLN A 633 50.16 50.14 47.40
N GLY A 634 49.38 50.28 48.47
CA GLY A 634 49.50 51.39 49.42
C GLY A 634 50.30 51.09 50.70
N GLN A 635 50.75 49.85 50.93
CA GLN A 635 51.45 49.49 52.17
C GLN A 635 52.60 48.53 51.89
N SER A 636 53.82 48.97 52.22
CA SER A 636 55.07 48.23 52.03
C SER A 636 54.93 46.76 52.42
N PRO A 637 55.19 45.81 51.50
CA PRO A 637 55.33 44.41 51.86
C PRO A 637 56.70 44.17 52.48
N GLY A 638 56.71 43.55 53.66
CA GLY A 638 57.87 42.81 54.13
C GLY A 638 58.31 41.79 53.07
N LYS A 639 59.62 41.74 52.86
CA LYS A 639 60.35 40.94 51.88
C LYS A 639 59.75 39.54 51.62
N ALA A 640 59.35 39.32 50.37
CA ALA A 640 59.52 38.05 49.67
C ALA A 640 59.76 38.40 48.19
N VAL A 641 61.00 38.78 47.89
CA VAL A 641 61.51 38.92 46.53
C VAL A 641 61.99 37.52 46.13
N PHE A 642 61.45 36.98 45.03
CA PHE A 642 62.09 35.88 44.31
C PHE A 642 63.46 36.39 43.82
N ASN A 643 64.51 36.18 44.61
CA ASN A 643 65.88 36.38 44.16
C ASN A 643 66.25 35.17 43.30
N VAL A 644 66.43 35.40 42.01
CA VAL A 644 67.31 34.56 41.18
C VAL A 644 68.73 34.95 41.58
N GLU A 645 69.47 34.01 42.15
CA GLU A 645 70.83 34.22 42.60
C GLU A 645 71.75 34.36 41.38
N GLU A 646 72.28 35.57 41.18
CA GLU A 646 73.26 35.92 40.14
C GLU A 646 74.64 35.45 40.62
N LEU A 647 75.14 34.36 40.03
CA LEU A 647 76.48 33.83 40.29
C LEU A 647 77.46 34.47 39.29
N GLU A 648 78.07 35.59 39.69
CA GLU A 648 79.27 36.13 39.03
C GLU A 648 80.48 35.22 39.33
N MET A 649 81.25 34.85 38.29
CA MET A 649 82.62 34.36 38.44
C MET A 649 83.54 35.01 37.38
N PRO A 650 84.75 35.48 37.75
CA PRO A 650 85.56 36.37 36.93
C PRO A 650 86.54 35.67 35.96
N LEU A 651 87.08 36.53 35.09
CA LEU A 651 87.99 36.37 33.94
C LEU A 651 89.14 35.32 33.99
N THR A 652 89.35 34.74 32.79
CA THR A 652 90.47 34.05 32.09
C THR A 652 91.93 34.37 32.51
N PRO A 653 93.03 33.70 32.02
CA PRO A 653 93.17 32.90 30.77
C PRO A 653 94.09 31.63 30.81
N GLN A 654 93.99 30.76 29.79
CA GLN A 654 95.16 30.23 29.04
C GLN A 654 94.75 29.62 27.68
N THR A 655 95.41 30.12 26.64
CA THR A 655 95.47 29.68 25.22
C THR A 655 96.61 28.66 25.03
N PRO A 656 97.04 28.24 23.81
CA PRO A 656 96.42 28.16 22.46
C PRO A 656 96.66 26.79 21.74
N GLU A 657 95.86 26.42 20.73
CA GLU A 657 96.34 26.12 19.37
C GLU A 657 95.26 25.62 18.40
N SER A 658 95.46 25.96 17.13
CA SER A 658 94.80 25.47 15.90
C SER A 658 93.42 26.03 15.52
N ALA A 659 93.43 27.31 15.17
CA ALA A 659 92.71 27.78 13.99
C ALA A 659 93.30 27.11 12.73
N ARG A 660 92.45 26.63 11.80
CA ARG A 660 92.43 27.03 10.37
C ARG A 660 91.83 25.97 9.43
N LEU A 661 90.87 26.48 8.65
CA LEU A 661 90.80 26.46 7.18
C LEU A 661 89.96 25.39 6.44
N LEU A 662 89.00 25.97 5.70
CA LEU A 662 88.36 25.60 4.42
C LEU A 662 86.90 25.17 4.60
N LYS A 663 85.88 25.81 4.02
CA LYS A 663 85.78 26.93 3.07
C LYS A 663 84.29 27.36 3.02
N SER A 664 84.03 28.66 3.01
CA SER A 664 82.75 29.31 2.65
C SER A 664 82.82 29.79 1.17
N PRO A 665 81.89 30.59 0.61
CA PRO A 665 80.41 30.68 0.67
C PRO A 665 79.76 30.89 -0.75
N GLU A 666 78.43 30.98 -0.83
CA GLU A 666 77.62 31.97 -1.62
C GLU A 666 76.15 31.47 -1.69
N LEU A 667 75.20 31.97 -0.89
CA LEU A 667 74.39 33.22 -0.97
C LEU A 667 73.53 33.37 -2.23
N TYR A 668 72.20 33.31 -2.07
CA TYR A 668 71.25 34.25 -2.68
C TYR A 668 69.94 34.33 -1.85
N GLU A 669 69.49 35.58 -1.67
CA GLU A 669 68.22 36.10 -1.12
C GLU A 669 66.96 35.43 -1.70
N GLU A 670 65.90 35.14 -0.93
CA GLU A 670 64.85 35.98 -0.32
C GLU A 670 63.57 36.14 -1.20
N VAL A 671 62.43 35.95 -0.54
CA VAL A 671 61.04 36.40 -0.83
C VAL A 671 60.16 35.70 -1.90
N GLY A 672 59.16 34.95 -1.41
CA GLY A 672 57.74 35.27 -1.67
C GLY A 672 56.91 34.35 -2.60
N LEU A 673 55.79 33.82 -2.05
CA LEU A 673 54.52 33.42 -2.73
C LEU A 673 54.63 32.32 -3.82
N GLY A 674 53.77 31.31 -3.96
CA GLY A 674 52.50 30.91 -3.37
C GLY A 674 51.94 29.74 -4.20
N LEU A 675 51.06 28.94 -3.57
CA LEU A 675 50.05 28.04 -4.15
C LEU A 675 50.42 26.79 -5.00
N ASN A 676 49.76 25.70 -4.58
CA ASN A 676 49.13 24.65 -5.40
C ASN A 676 50.01 23.55 -6.02
N GLN A 677 49.90 22.30 -5.54
CA GLN A 677 48.94 21.30 -6.07
C GLN A 677 49.20 19.85 -5.56
N ARG A 678 48.07 19.17 -5.34
CA ARG A 678 47.76 17.74 -5.60
C ARG A 678 48.51 16.64 -4.85
N LEU A 679 47.76 16.00 -3.94
CA LEU A 679 47.86 14.57 -3.65
C LEU A 679 46.54 13.87 -4.02
N GLY A 680 46.68 12.73 -4.68
CA GLY A 680 45.68 11.70 -4.94
C GLY A 680 46.22 10.75 -6.02
N PRO A 681 45.74 9.48 -6.14
CA PRO A 681 44.60 8.90 -5.43
C PRO A 681 44.79 7.45 -4.87
N SER A 682 43.83 7.03 -4.06
CA SER A 682 43.14 5.71 -3.99
C SER A 682 43.90 4.36 -4.00
N GLY A 683 43.44 3.42 -3.16
CA GLY A 683 43.51 1.99 -3.49
C GLY A 683 43.23 1.03 -2.34
N TRP A 684 42.11 0.29 -2.41
CA TRP A 684 41.52 -0.56 -1.37
C TRP A 684 42.24 -1.89 -1.06
N PHE A 685 41.92 -2.43 0.12
CA PHE A 685 42.12 -3.83 0.53
C PHE A 685 41.15 -4.79 -0.18
N ASN A 686 41.61 -6.00 -0.53
CA ASN A 686 40.74 -7.18 -0.53
C ASN A 686 41.50 -8.48 -0.20
N VAL A 687 40.84 -9.34 0.56
CA VAL A 687 41.28 -10.65 1.04
C VAL A 687 40.87 -11.72 0.02
N GLY A 688 41.75 -12.68 -0.28
CA GLY A 688 41.41 -13.81 -1.14
C GLY A 688 42.51 -14.89 -1.15
N ALA A 689 42.16 -16.06 -0.62
CA ALA A 689 43.01 -17.23 -0.49
C ALA A 689 43.50 -17.82 -1.83
N ARG A 690 44.61 -18.57 -1.72
CA ARG A 690 44.91 -19.88 -2.37
C ARG A 690 46.29 -19.91 -3.08
N ARG A 691 47.13 -20.85 -2.60
CA ARG A 691 48.23 -21.60 -3.25
C ARG A 691 48.90 -20.96 -4.49
N ASP A 692 50.22 -20.76 -4.46
CA ASP A 692 51.18 -21.81 -4.84
C ASP A 692 52.63 -21.33 -4.74
N ILE A 693 53.49 -22.32 -4.60
CA ILE A 693 54.94 -22.32 -4.48
C ILE A 693 55.61 -21.78 -5.75
N ARG A 694 56.64 -20.93 -5.63
CA ARG A 694 57.99 -21.18 -6.20
C ARG A 694 59.02 -20.10 -5.90
N TYR A 695 60.16 -20.56 -5.42
CA TYR A 695 61.46 -19.91 -5.51
C TYR A 695 61.84 -19.63 -6.97
N HIS A 696 62.51 -18.50 -7.22
CA HIS A 696 63.79 -18.51 -7.94
C HIS A 696 64.56 -17.21 -7.71
N GLU A 697 65.83 -17.39 -7.34
CA GLU A 697 66.93 -16.44 -7.47
C GLU A 697 67.01 -15.84 -8.88
N VAL A 698 67.60 -14.65 -9.01
CA VAL A 698 68.91 -14.42 -9.68
C VAL A 698 69.19 -12.90 -9.74
N ASN A 699 70.38 -12.54 -9.26
CA ASN A 699 71.30 -11.43 -9.60
C ASN A 699 70.81 -10.39 -10.64
N GLN A 700 71.02 -9.09 -10.45
CA GLN A 700 72.32 -8.41 -10.22
C GLN A 700 72.14 -7.07 -9.48
#